data_AF-A0A970WMP8-F1
#
_entry.id   AF-A0A970WMP8-F1
#
_cell.length_a   1.000
_cell.length_b   1.000
_cell.length_c   1.000
_cell.angle_alpha   90.00
_cell.angle_beta   90.00
_cell.angle_gamma   90.00
#
_symmetry.space_group_name_H-M   'P 1'
#
loop_
_entity.id
_entity.type
_entity.pdbx_description
1 polymer ?
#
loop_
_entity_poly.entity_id
_entity_poly.type
_entity_poly.pdbx_seq_one_letter_code
_entity_poly.pdbx_strand_id
1 'polypeptide(L)'
;MSTSWIAIYPQWYLEERERLARHYPQFRVDDKALRQGRLHCFGELLVRPPGGTVRHPVWLIYPEATPFEMPFVVPLERLPERDSDGSPKEKLQSKLFDHRHQMPGGLLCLFQRDTRSGLAGERIRGIDVLRRAEQWFLGHHTGHWPADSVSTELEPHFEHAGDILLSNVFFSPDIDGFGRFFMVPDFRRHIDAVEDDLCPMIMTAVTVESGGVAKYFDARDDLSRIYPWIQGEAWSPTKILESDNSDSSAPVAHGYWWSLSHEPRPFRNGEGFLRELERSHSDPWSQVTSLLKHDLLTANVHYLGLRYPGRHGEWEWLILCMLRGKKSNGILIESDEKKRRGFERAGIGCVRVHTARPNDLRLRNTSVVDKRIEDRTVALIGLGALGSPVAELLAKAGVGRFRLCDSDRLGTGNVARHIGGLHEFGAYKVCVVMSRMLEINPYLKFGDGDSSVASAVRSLDQLATFIAPADLTICTTANENVESTINQIAVIQRKPVLYGRALRRGSMGRVFLVRPGVDPCKACLGEYARAGRSGEAAPDGWIDVEESPDDILLHECGRPVIPASAADLSFVAALIARVAIDYLEGRSLEANHWLWSRPAAVEVAPRFNRPMVTHIAQLPRWAECGTCREPDVVGVAMSQEIYDSVVAMTEASPESETGGILIGFIDDDHRAVVVRATGPGPNAERLKSGFARDVEFVQGELDWMAREVDSRAVYIGEWHSHLEADPEPSSRDIESMFGIATAPNYLTRCPVLLIAGLDPATRKVAALKTWACPVGGRIYLIENDFSSVAEEGLRVRDRGVESPLPDLKPRRSTSD
;
A
#
# COMPACT_ATOMS: atom_id res chain seq x y z
N MET A 1 14.75 0.87 45.36
CA MET A 1 13.54 0.17 45.84
C MET A 1 12.35 0.90 45.22
N SER A 2 11.61 0.26 44.30
CA SER A 2 10.38 0.88 43.79
C SER A 2 9.37 0.92 44.94
N THR A 3 8.83 2.10 45.23
CA THR A 3 7.72 2.24 46.14
C THR A 3 6.51 1.59 45.46
N SER A 4 6.06 0.44 45.97
CA SER A 4 4.87 -0.24 45.44
C SER A 4 3.70 0.75 45.35
N TRP A 5 2.88 0.65 44.30
CA TRP A 5 1.71 1.52 44.11
C TRP A 5 0.76 1.50 45.32
N ILE A 6 0.64 0.35 45.99
CA ILE A 6 -0.14 0.17 47.22
C ILE A 6 0.40 1.06 48.36
N ALA A 7 1.72 1.24 48.43
CA ALA A 7 2.34 2.13 49.42
C ALA A 7 2.11 3.63 49.10
N ILE A 8 1.94 3.98 47.81
CA ILE A 8 1.67 5.35 47.37
C ILE A 8 0.19 5.72 47.57
N TYR A 9 -0.74 4.76 47.42
CA TYR A 9 -2.20 4.99 47.51
C TYR A 9 -2.89 4.08 48.54
N PRO A 10 -2.60 4.24 49.85
CA PRO A 10 -3.14 3.36 50.90
C PRO A 10 -4.67 3.45 51.07
N GLN A 11 -5.29 4.58 50.73
CA GLN A 11 -6.75 4.75 50.82
C GLN A 11 -7.51 3.84 49.84
N TRP A 12 -7.07 3.78 48.58
CA TRP A 12 -7.67 2.89 47.58
C TRP A 12 -7.64 1.43 48.05
N TYR A 13 -6.51 1.02 48.64
CA TYR A 13 -6.33 -0.32 49.19
C TYR A 13 -7.32 -0.62 50.32
N LEU A 14 -7.49 0.30 51.27
CA LEU A 14 -8.42 0.13 52.40
C LEU A 14 -9.85 -0.02 51.91
N GLU A 15 -10.28 0.80 50.95
CA GLU A 15 -11.61 0.74 50.34
C GLU A 15 -11.85 -0.60 49.63
N GLU A 16 -10.87 -1.09 48.86
CA GLU A 16 -11.00 -2.35 48.15
C GLU A 16 -11.04 -3.54 49.12
N ARG A 17 -10.24 -3.50 50.20
CA ARG A 17 -10.25 -4.51 51.26
C ARG A 17 -11.58 -4.55 52.00
N GLU A 18 -12.13 -3.40 52.39
CA GLU A 18 -13.43 -3.33 53.06
C GLU A 18 -14.56 -3.83 52.16
N ARG A 19 -14.51 -3.49 50.87
CA ARG A 19 -15.48 -3.98 49.88
C ARG A 19 -15.40 -5.49 49.71
N LEU A 20 -14.20 -6.04 49.56
CA LEU A 20 -13.99 -7.49 49.51
C LEU A 20 -14.50 -8.16 50.79
N ALA A 21 -14.18 -7.64 51.97
CA ALA A 21 -14.63 -8.21 53.24
C ALA A 21 -16.16 -8.20 53.40
N ARG A 22 -16.85 -7.19 52.84
CA ARG A 22 -18.31 -7.09 52.87
C ARG A 22 -18.99 -8.13 51.99
N HIS A 23 -18.45 -8.41 50.80
CA HIS A 23 -19.07 -9.30 49.81
C HIS A 23 -18.55 -10.74 49.89
N TYR A 24 -17.29 -10.92 50.29
CA TYR A 24 -16.58 -12.19 50.41
C TYR A 24 -15.89 -12.28 51.78
N PRO A 25 -16.65 -12.34 52.89
CA PRO A 25 -16.12 -12.30 54.25
C PRO A 25 -15.23 -13.50 54.61
N GLN A 26 -15.21 -14.54 53.79
CA GLN A 26 -14.33 -15.70 53.92
C GLN A 26 -12.91 -15.47 53.37
N PHE A 27 -12.70 -14.42 52.56
CA PHE A 27 -11.38 -14.13 52.03
C PHE A 27 -10.48 -13.51 53.10
N ARG A 28 -9.20 -13.90 53.10
CA ARG A 28 -8.19 -13.45 54.05
C ARG A 28 -6.95 -13.00 53.30
N VAL A 29 -6.43 -11.84 53.66
CA VAL A 29 -5.23 -11.21 53.06
C VAL A 29 -3.96 -11.98 53.45
N ASP A 30 -2.93 -11.91 52.62
CA ASP A 30 -1.56 -12.31 52.92
C ASP A 30 -0.77 -11.12 53.49
N ASP A 31 -0.56 -11.07 54.81
CA ASP A 31 0.10 -9.91 55.44
C ASP A 31 1.60 -9.83 55.14
N LYS A 32 2.22 -10.94 54.72
CA LYS A 32 3.62 -10.96 54.26
C LYS A 32 3.74 -10.35 52.86
N ALA A 33 2.89 -10.75 51.92
CA ALA A 33 2.83 -10.13 50.60
C ALA A 33 2.50 -8.63 50.71
N LEU A 34 1.58 -8.27 51.61
CA LEU A 34 1.18 -6.88 51.84
C LEU A 34 2.34 -6.01 52.35
N ARG A 35 3.14 -6.52 53.31
CA ARG A 35 4.36 -5.83 53.78
C ARG A 35 5.39 -5.62 52.67
N GLN A 36 5.34 -6.43 51.62
CA GLN A 36 6.17 -6.31 50.42
C GLN A 36 5.50 -5.46 49.33
N GLY A 37 4.36 -4.83 49.62
CA GLY A 37 3.64 -3.98 48.67
C GLY A 37 2.84 -4.75 47.62
N ARG A 38 2.42 -5.99 47.90
CA ARG A 38 1.58 -6.81 47.01
C ARG A 38 0.29 -7.21 47.71
N LEU A 39 -0.85 -7.10 47.06
CA LEU A 39 -2.13 -7.51 47.64
C LEU A 39 -2.55 -8.89 47.13
N HIS A 40 -2.47 -9.89 47.99
CA HIS A 40 -2.97 -11.23 47.73
C HIS A 40 -4.06 -11.59 48.73
N CYS A 41 -5.11 -12.26 48.28
CA CYS A 41 -6.20 -12.76 49.12
C CYS A 41 -6.46 -14.23 48.80
N PHE A 42 -6.78 -15.05 49.81
CA PHE A 42 -7.23 -16.42 49.61
C PHE A 42 -8.57 -16.66 50.29
N GLY A 43 -9.41 -17.48 49.66
CA GLY A 43 -10.73 -17.84 50.18
C GLY A 43 -11.40 -18.90 49.32
N GLU A 44 -12.62 -19.29 49.70
CA GLU A 44 -13.43 -20.23 48.92
C GLU A 44 -14.53 -19.48 48.17
N LEU A 45 -14.72 -19.78 46.89
CA LEU A 45 -15.91 -19.38 46.13
C LEU A 45 -16.97 -20.47 46.26
N LEU A 46 -18.22 -20.05 46.49
CA LEU A 46 -19.36 -20.93 46.71
C LEU A 46 -20.25 -20.91 45.46
N VAL A 47 -20.31 -22.03 44.75
CA VAL A 47 -21.06 -22.14 43.50
C VAL A 47 -22.19 -23.15 43.68
N ARG A 48 -23.37 -22.89 43.10
CA ARG A 48 -24.58 -23.71 43.30
C ARG A 48 -25.10 -24.33 41.99
N PRO A 49 -24.44 -25.36 41.44
CA PRO A 49 -25.00 -26.14 40.34
C PRO A 49 -26.25 -26.95 40.79
N PRO A 50 -27.02 -27.53 39.84
CA PRO A 50 -28.24 -28.31 40.14
C PRO A 50 -28.06 -29.48 41.14
N GLY A 51 -26.82 -29.96 41.34
CA GLY A 51 -26.48 -31.05 42.26
C GLY A 51 -26.11 -30.64 43.70
N GLY A 52 -26.17 -29.35 44.05
CA GLY A 52 -25.85 -28.85 45.38
C GLY A 52 -24.74 -27.79 45.40
N THR A 53 -24.39 -27.27 46.58
CA THR A 53 -23.34 -26.24 46.72
C THR A 53 -21.95 -26.86 46.71
N VAL A 54 -21.08 -26.38 45.82
CA VAL A 54 -19.68 -26.79 45.70
C VAL A 54 -18.76 -25.64 46.10
N ARG A 55 -17.68 -25.95 46.80
CA ARG A 55 -16.67 -24.97 47.24
C ARG A 55 -15.41 -25.07 46.38
N HIS A 56 -14.90 -23.93 45.93
CA HIS A 56 -13.67 -23.83 45.16
C HIS A 56 -12.65 -22.95 45.88
N PRO A 57 -11.55 -23.52 46.40
CA PRO A 57 -10.42 -22.76 46.92
C PRO A 57 -9.80 -21.89 45.82
N VAL A 58 -9.57 -20.61 46.09
CA VAL A 58 -8.98 -19.68 45.12
C VAL A 58 -8.00 -18.70 45.76
N TRP A 59 -7.08 -18.22 44.92
CA TRP A 59 -6.12 -17.17 45.20
C TRP A 59 -6.40 -15.98 44.29
N LEU A 60 -6.78 -14.85 44.88
CA LEU A 60 -6.96 -13.58 44.19
C LEU A 60 -5.67 -12.75 44.30
N ILE A 61 -5.12 -12.38 43.15
CA ILE A 61 -3.84 -11.68 43.02
C ILE A 61 -4.06 -10.31 42.40
N TYR A 62 -3.51 -9.27 43.03
CA TYR A 62 -3.45 -7.93 42.48
C TYR A 62 -2.02 -7.67 41.96
N PRO A 63 -1.83 -7.49 40.64
CA PRO A 63 -0.54 -7.16 40.06
C PRO A 63 0.04 -5.83 40.60
N GLU A 64 1.35 -5.64 40.48
CA GLU A 64 2.02 -4.42 40.96
C GLU A 64 1.52 -3.13 40.27
N ALA A 65 1.08 -3.23 39.01
CA ALA A 65 0.51 -2.12 38.24
C ALA A 65 -0.98 -1.87 38.51
N THR A 66 -1.61 -2.57 39.47
CA THR A 66 -2.98 -2.28 39.92
C THR A 66 -3.10 -0.80 40.33
N PRO A 67 -4.15 -0.05 39.93
CA PRO A 67 -5.39 -0.49 39.26
C PRO A 67 -5.35 -0.39 37.73
N PHE A 68 -4.21 -0.10 37.13
CA PHE A 68 -4.05 -0.05 35.68
C PHE A 68 -3.92 -1.45 35.07
N GLU A 69 -3.50 -2.40 35.89
CA GLU A 69 -3.56 -3.83 35.62
C GLU A 69 -4.65 -4.49 36.48
N MET A 70 -5.33 -5.46 35.89
CA MET A 70 -6.52 -6.08 36.47
C MET A 70 -6.14 -7.20 37.46
N PRO A 71 -6.88 -7.38 38.57
CA PRO A 71 -6.69 -8.54 39.45
C PRO A 71 -7.09 -9.84 38.78
N PHE A 72 -6.46 -10.95 39.14
CA PHE A 72 -6.74 -12.27 38.55
C PHE A 72 -6.88 -13.35 39.61
N VAL A 73 -7.55 -14.45 39.24
CA VAL A 73 -7.91 -15.55 40.16
C VAL A 73 -7.19 -16.82 39.75
N VAL A 74 -6.56 -17.52 40.69
CA VAL A 74 -5.95 -18.83 40.50
C VAL A 74 -6.72 -19.85 41.35
N PRO A 75 -7.38 -20.87 40.77
CA PRO A 75 -7.97 -21.97 41.54
C PRO A 75 -6.87 -22.78 42.21
N LEU A 76 -7.12 -23.23 43.44
CA LEU A 76 -6.18 -24.03 44.22
C LEU A 76 -6.75 -25.42 44.49
N GLU A 77 -5.87 -26.41 44.68
CA GLU A 77 -6.31 -27.75 45.11
C GLU A 77 -6.94 -27.71 46.51
N ARG A 78 -6.32 -26.95 47.41
CA ARG A 78 -6.77 -26.66 48.77
C ARG A 78 -6.32 -25.26 49.19
N LEU A 79 -7.00 -24.69 50.18
CA LEU A 79 -6.49 -23.48 50.83
C LEU A 79 -5.18 -23.78 51.56
N PRO A 80 -4.17 -22.89 51.48
CA PRO A 80 -2.91 -23.11 52.17
C PRO A 80 -3.10 -23.06 53.69
N GLU A 81 -2.36 -23.89 54.41
CA GLU A 81 -2.11 -23.62 55.82
C GLU A 81 -1.34 -22.31 55.96
N ARG A 82 -1.71 -21.51 56.96
CA ARG A 82 -1.17 -20.16 57.15
C ARG A 82 -0.29 -20.09 58.39
N ASP A 83 0.77 -19.31 58.30
CA ASP A 83 1.57 -18.89 59.44
C ASP A 83 0.86 -17.82 60.27
N SER A 84 1.42 -17.46 61.42
CA SER A 84 0.89 -16.41 62.31
C SER A 84 0.80 -15.03 61.64
N ASP A 85 1.53 -14.83 60.54
CA ASP A 85 1.50 -13.62 59.71
C ASP A 85 0.63 -13.77 58.45
N GLY A 86 -0.25 -14.78 58.42
CA GLY A 86 -1.24 -14.96 57.36
C GLY A 86 -0.68 -15.50 56.03
N SER A 87 0.63 -15.69 55.92
CA SER A 87 1.32 -16.17 54.71
C SER A 87 1.21 -17.69 54.55
N PRO A 88 1.25 -18.23 53.32
CA PRO A 88 1.16 -19.68 53.09
C PRO A 88 2.42 -20.41 53.56
N LYS A 89 2.25 -21.46 54.38
CA LYS A 89 3.33 -22.34 54.88
C LYS A 89 3.95 -23.22 53.81
N GLU A 90 3.19 -23.50 52.76
CA GLU A 90 3.55 -24.43 51.70
C GLU A 90 3.47 -23.77 50.33
N LYS A 91 4.13 -24.40 49.35
CA LYS A 91 4.02 -23.96 47.95
C LYS A 91 2.60 -24.21 47.45
N LEU A 92 1.96 -23.16 46.95
CA LEU A 92 0.61 -23.22 46.40
C LEU A 92 0.57 -24.14 45.17
N GLN A 93 -0.41 -25.04 45.15
CA GLN A 93 -0.70 -25.90 44.01
C GLN A 93 -2.00 -25.45 43.36
N SER A 94 -1.90 -25.03 42.10
CA SER A 94 -3.07 -24.60 41.33
C SER A 94 -3.88 -25.80 40.85
N LYS A 95 -5.20 -25.68 40.92
CA LYS A 95 -6.12 -26.69 40.41
C LYS A 95 -6.44 -26.42 38.95
N LEU A 96 -6.23 -27.42 38.12
CA LEU A 96 -6.39 -27.36 36.68
C LEU A 96 -7.68 -28.07 36.28
N PHE A 97 -8.45 -27.44 35.40
CA PHE A 97 -9.76 -27.92 34.94
C PHE A 97 -9.80 -28.10 33.41
N ASP A 98 -8.75 -27.71 32.69
CA ASP A 98 -8.62 -27.84 31.23
C ASP A 98 -9.82 -27.25 30.48
N HIS A 99 -10.19 -26.03 30.87
CA HIS A 99 -11.26 -25.24 30.29
C HIS A 99 -10.73 -23.91 29.79
N ARG A 100 -11.42 -23.32 28.80
CA ARG A 100 -11.10 -21.96 28.30
C ARG A 100 -11.13 -20.96 29.44
N HIS A 101 -10.39 -19.88 29.27
CA HIS A 101 -10.08 -18.91 30.33
C HIS A 101 -9.25 -19.46 31.48
N GLN A 102 -8.57 -20.61 31.37
CA GLN A 102 -7.55 -21.03 32.33
C GLN A 102 -6.17 -21.16 31.68
N MET A 103 -5.22 -20.33 32.08
CA MET A 103 -3.84 -20.32 31.59
C MET A 103 -3.05 -21.55 32.07
N PRO A 104 -1.87 -21.87 31.50
CA PRO A 104 -1.04 -23.01 31.90
C PRO A 104 -0.72 -23.05 33.39
N GLY A 105 -0.47 -21.91 34.03
CA GLY A 105 -0.22 -21.80 35.47
C GLY A 105 -1.45 -21.95 36.38
N GLY A 106 -2.64 -22.12 35.80
CA GLY A 106 -3.92 -22.22 36.51
C GLY A 106 -4.66 -20.89 36.66
N LEU A 107 -4.05 -19.77 36.29
CA LEU A 107 -4.66 -18.44 36.31
C LEU A 107 -5.91 -18.37 35.43
N LEU A 108 -7.01 -17.81 35.94
CA LEU A 108 -8.24 -17.59 35.20
C LEU A 108 -8.21 -16.24 34.47
N CYS A 109 -8.31 -16.27 33.14
CA CYS A 109 -8.42 -15.10 32.26
C CYS A 109 -9.89 -14.68 32.13
N LEU A 110 -10.40 -13.97 33.13
CA LEU A 110 -11.85 -13.77 33.28
C LEU A 110 -12.44 -12.60 32.47
N PHE A 111 -11.58 -11.70 31.98
CA PHE A 111 -11.96 -10.53 31.20
C PHE A 111 -11.12 -10.44 29.95
N GLN A 112 -11.76 -10.06 28.85
CA GLN A 112 -11.15 -10.03 27.54
C GLN A 112 -10.60 -8.64 27.22
N ARG A 113 -9.56 -8.60 26.36
CA ARG A 113 -8.90 -7.35 25.92
C ARG A 113 -9.85 -6.33 25.29
N ASP A 114 -10.95 -6.76 24.65
CA ASP A 114 -11.91 -5.88 23.98
C ASP A 114 -12.82 -5.06 24.92
N THR A 115 -12.89 -5.40 26.20
CA THR A 115 -13.66 -4.59 27.16
C THR A 115 -13.07 -3.20 27.38
N ARG A 116 -11.85 -2.93 26.87
CA ARG A 116 -11.26 -1.57 26.81
C ARG A 116 -12.00 -0.62 25.86
N SER A 117 -12.83 -1.13 24.96
CA SER A 117 -13.68 -0.29 24.10
C SER A 117 -14.88 0.33 24.83
N GLY A 118 -15.21 -0.18 26.04
CA GLY A 118 -16.41 0.20 26.77
C GLY A 118 -16.34 1.55 27.48
N LEU A 119 -15.17 1.97 27.99
CA LEU A 119 -14.90 3.27 28.60
C LEU A 119 -13.40 3.31 28.92
N ALA A 120 -12.63 4.19 28.27
CA ALA A 120 -11.24 4.43 28.65
C ALA A 120 -11.21 4.98 30.09
N GLY A 121 -10.91 4.13 31.08
CA GLY A 121 -10.74 4.54 32.48
C GLY A 121 -11.50 3.73 33.55
N GLU A 122 -12.35 2.76 33.18
CA GLU A 122 -12.99 1.91 34.20
C GLU A 122 -11.99 0.95 34.86
N ARG A 123 -11.88 1.04 36.20
CA ARG A 123 -11.03 0.17 37.02
C ARG A 123 -11.78 -1.11 37.35
N ILE A 124 -11.25 -2.27 36.94
CA ILE A 124 -11.82 -3.58 37.29
C ILE A 124 -11.45 -3.92 38.75
N ARG A 125 -12.46 -4.19 39.58
CA ARG A 125 -12.29 -4.46 41.03
C ARG A 125 -12.23 -5.96 41.30
N GLY A 126 -11.63 -6.37 42.43
CA GLY A 126 -11.52 -7.78 42.79
C GLY A 126 -12.88 -8.46 42.96
N ILE A 127 -13.91 -7.75 43.42
CA ILE A 127 -15.28 -8.30 43.49
C ILE A 127 -15.85 -8.66 42.12
N ASP A 128 -15.51 -7.90 41.08
CA ASP A 128 -15.98 -8.13 39.71
C ASP A 128 -15.28 -9.38 39.17
N VAL A 129 -13.98 -9.53 39.45
CA VAL A 129 -13.18 -10.70 39.10
C VAL A 129 -13.68 -11.96 39.80
N LEU A 130 -13.96 -11.91 41.10
CA LEU A 130 -14.49 -13.05 41.84
C LEU A 130 -15.87 -13.48 41.33
N ARG A 131 -16.77 -12.54 41.04
CA ARG A 131 -18.10 -12.86 40.46
C ARG A 131 -17.97 -13.54 39.10
N ARG A 132 -17.02 -13.09 38.28
CA ARG A 132 -16.76 -13.70 36.98
C ARG A 132 -16.15 -15.11 37.14
N ALA A 133 -15.30 -15.31 38.15
CA ALA A 133 -14.78 -16.63 38.51
C ALA A 133 -15.91 -17.58 38.96
N GLU A 134 -16.88 -17.11 39.76
CA GLU A 134 -18.05 -17.90 40.16
C GLU A 134 -18.86 -18.36 38.95
N GLN A 135 -19.10 -17.48 37.98
CA GLN A 135 -19.76 -17.83 36.72
C GLN A 135 -18.96 -18.87 35.93
N TRP A 136 -17.64 -18.73 35.88
CA TRP A 136 -16.76 -19.70 35.21
C TRP A 136 -16.82 -21.08 35.86
N PHE A 137 -16.75 -21.15 37.19
CA PHE A 137 -16.90 -22.40 37.95
C PHE A 137 -18.31 -23.00 37.84
N LEU A 138 -19.35 -22.18 37.73
CA LEU A 138 -20.71 -22.65 37.47
C LEU A 138 -20.79 -23.28 36.08
N GLY A 139 -20.16 -22.66 35.08
CA GLY A 139 -20.03 -23.22 33.74
C GLY A 139 -19.34 -24.57 33.73
N HIS A 140 -18.25 -24.73 34.48
CA HIS A 140 -17.57 -26.03 34.65
C HIS A 140 -18.52 -27.14 35.13
N HIS A 141 -19.37 -26.86 36.13
CA HIS A 141 -20.29 -27.87 36.69
C HIS A 141 -21.54 -28.12 35.85
N THR A 142 -21.96 -27.14 35.05
CA THR A 142 -23.22 -27.19 34.28
C THR A 142 -23.01 -27.49 32.80
N GLY A 143 -21.77 -27.43 32.31
CA GLY A 143 -21.44 -27.46 30.88
C GLY A 143 -21.86 -26.20 30.11
N HIS A 144 -22.33 -25.16 30.81
CA HIS A 144 -22.81 -23.91 30.22
C HIS A 144 -21.92 -22.75 30.66
N TRP A 145 -20.83 -22.54 29.92
CA TRP A 145 -19.96 -21.40 30.17
C TRP A 145 -20.59 -20.10 29.67
N PRO A 146 -20.25 -18.95 30.26
CA PRO A 146 -20.58 -17.67 29.66
C PRO A 146 -20.13 -17.64 28.19
N ALA A 147 -20.91 -16.99 27.32
CA ALA A 147 -20.48 -16.82 25.94
C ALA A 147 -19.09 -16.19 25.90
N ASP A 148 -18.13 -16.92 25.34
CA ASP A 148 -16.84 -16.37 25.03
C ASP A 148 -17.04 -15.32 23.93
N SER A 149 -16.37 -14.16 24.02
CA SER A 149 -16.20 -13.35 22.80
C SER A 149 -15.51 -14.18 21.73
N VAL A 150 -15.77 -13.75 20.50
CA VAL A 150 -15.11 -14.28 19.31
C VAL A 150 -13.58 -14.11 19.38
N SER A 151 -13.08 -13.14 20.16
CA SER A 151 -11.65 -12.87 20.38
C SER A 151 -10.97 -13.71 21.48
N THR A 152 -11.61 -14.73 22.04
CA THR A 152 -10.94 -15.63 23.01
C THR A 152 -10.03 -16.62 22.28
N GLU A 153 -8.74 -16.30 22.24
CA GLU A 153 -7.71 -17.15 21.63
C GLU A 153 -7.48 -18.43 22.44
N LEU A 154 -7.25 -19.54 21.74
CA LEU A 154 -7.02 -20.85 22.34
C LEU A 154 -5.56 -21.03 22.81
N GLU A 155 -4.62 -20.46 22.07
CA GLU A 155 -3.17 -20.63 22.26
C GLU A 155 -2.65 -20.18 23.64
N PRO A 156 -3.11 -19.08 24.25
CA PRO A 156 -2.66 -18.66 25.57
C PRO A 156 -2.94 -19.68 26.69
N HIS A 157 -3.76 -20.71 26.44
CA HIS A 157 -4.05 -21.79 27.38
C HIS A 157 -2.95 -22.86 27.46
N PHE A 158 -1.97 -22.82 26.57
CA PHE A 158 -0.87 -23.79 26.49
C PHE A 158 0.46 -23.11 26.82
N GLU A 159 1.44 -23.89 27.27
CA GLU A 159 2.80 -23.38 27.46
C GLU A 159 3.39 -23.00 26.10
N HIS A 160 3.96 -21.80 25.98
CA HIS A 160 4.49 -21.33 24.71
C HIS A 160 5.76 -22.09 24.36
N ALA A 161 5.76 -22.73 23.19
CA ALA A 161 6.85 -23.57 22.71
C ALA A 161 7.40 -23.08 21.35
N GLY A 162 7.19 -21.81 20.99
CA GLY A 162 7.68 -21.21 19.76
C GLY A 162 6.58 -20.55 18.93
N ASP A 163 6.98 -19.97 17.79
CA ASP A 163 6.10 -19.26 16.88
C ASP A 163 6.17 -19.87 15.47
N ILE A 164 5.05 -19.87 14.74
CA ILE A 164 4.97 -20.33 13.35
C ILE A 164 4.16 -19.35 12.50
N LEU A 165 4.64 -19.05 11.29
CA LEU A 165 3.94 -18.23 10.31
C LEU A 165 3.21 -19.10 9.28
N LEU A 166 1.91 -18.85 9.09
CA LEU A 166 1.07 -19.51 8.08
C LEU A 166 0.61 -18.48 7.03
N SER A 167 0.67 -18.89 5.76
CA SER A 167 0.09 -18.12 4.64
C SER A 167 -1.42 -18.41 4.49
N ASN A 168 -2.06 -17.68 3.58
CA ASN A 168 -3.49 -17.83 3.30
C ASN A 168 -3.87 -19.23 2.75
N VAL A 169 -2.95 -19.94 2.09
CA VAL A 169 -3.20 -21.26 1.49
C VAL A 169 -3.73 -22.26 2.52
N PHE A 170 -3.21 -22.23 3.75
CA PHE A 170 -3.54 -23.22 4.79
C PHE A 170 -4.96 -23.11 5.35
N PHE A 171 -5.65 -22.01 5.03
CA PHE A 171 -7.02 -21.76 5.48
C PHE A 171 -8.06 -22.18 4.42
N SER A 172 -7.63 -22.73 3.28
CA SER A 172 -8.53 -23.24 2.23
C SER A 172 -9.46 -24.34 2.78
N PRO A 173 -10.76 -24.33 2.43
CA PRO A 173 -11.70 -25.39 2.80
C PRO A 173 -11.35 -26.75 2.17
N ASP A 174 -10.52 -26.77 1.11
CA ASP A 174 -10.10 -28.00 0.43
C ASP A 174 -9.12 -28.87 1.24
N ILE A 175 -8.59 -28.32 2.34
CA ILE A 175 -7.67 -29.01 3.25
C ILE A 175 -8.49 -29.68 4.35
N ASP A 176 -8.97 -30.89 4.15
CA ASP A 176 -9.75 -31.64 5.14
C ASP A 176 -9.21 -33.08 5.31
N GLY A 177 -9.38 -33.66 6.50
CA GLY A 177 -8.79 -34.95 6.87
C GLY A 177 -7.52 -34.81 7.71
N PHE A 178 -6.46 -35.54 7.36
CA PHE A 178 -5.20 -35.58 8.11
C PHE A 178 -3.99 -35.71 7.17
N GLY A 179 -2.80 -35.43 7.69
CA GLY A 179 -1.55 -35.63 6.94
C GLY A 179 -0.34 -35.01 7.61
N ARG A 180 0.60 -34.53 6.79
CA ARG A 180 1.86 -33.90 7.25
C ARG A 180 1.88 -32.42 6.93
N PHE A 181 2.61 -31.65 7.71
CA PHE A 181 2.97 -30.28 7.39
C PHE A 181 4.48 -30.09 7.48
N PHE A 182 5.00 -29.17 6.67
CA PHE A 182 6.42 -28.92 6.53
C PHE A 182 6.72 -27.49 6.92
N MET A 183 7.84 -27.29 7.59
CA MET A 183 8.23 -25.98 8.11
C MET A 183 9.74 -25.79 8.11
N VAL A 184 10.15 -24.54 7.94
CA VAL A 184 11.55 -24.13 7.82
C VAL A 184 11.81 -22.99 8.80
N PRO A 185 13.01 -22.89 9.39
CA PRO A 185 13.34 -21.77 10.27
C PRO A 185 13.48 -20.46 9.48
N ASP A 186 13.13 -19.33 10.10
CA ASP A 186 13.40 -18.00 9.52
C ASP A 186 14.88 -17.61 9.68
N PHE A 187 15.68 -17.93 8.66
CA PHE A 187 17.12 -17.66 8.64
C PHE A 187 17.48 -16.15 8.70
N ARG A 188 16.55 -15.22 8.45
CA ARG A 188 16.85 -13.78 8.55
C ARG A 188 17.09 -13.32 9.99
N ARG A 189 16.63 -14.07 10.99
CA ARG A 189 16.74 -13.73 12.42
C ARG A 189 17.82 -14.51 13.17
N HIS A 190 18.73 -15.19 12.47
CA HIS A 190 19.82 -15.95 13.09
C HIS A 190 20.92 -15.11 13.77
N ILE A 191 20.71 -13.80 13.94
CA ILE A 191 21.60 -12.93 14.69
C ILE A 191 21.05 -12.87 16.13
N ASP A 192 21.69 -13.62 17.03
CA ASP A 192 21.52 -13.55 18.49
C ASP A 192 20.23 -14.15 19.09
N ALA A 193 19.79 -15.33 18.65
CA ALA A 193 18.87 -16.13 19.46
C ALA A 193 19.61 -16.59 20.74
N VAL A 194 19.37 -15.85 21.82
CA VAL A 194 19.65 -16.22 23.20
C VAL A 194 19.19 -17.66 23.44
N GLU A 195 19.97 -18.44 24.17
CA GLU A 195 19.92 -19.91 24.34
C GLU A 195 18.55 -20.54 24.71
N ASP A 196 17.49 -19.76 24.92
CA ASP A 196 16.19 -20.21 25.44
C ASP A 196 14.98 -20.02 24.49
N ASP A 197 15.05 -19.25 23.39
CA ASP A 197 13.92 -19.04 22.47
C ASP A 197 14.07 -19.83 21.16
N LEU A 198 13.08 -20.68 20.85
CA LEU A 198 13.03 -21.46 19.61
C LEU A 198 12.91 -20.53 18.39
N CYS A 199 13.69 -20.81 17.34
CA CYS A 199 13.66 -20.05 16.09
C CYS A 199 12.23 -20.04 15.49
N PRO A 200 11.67 -18.87 15.13
CA PRO A 200 10.38 -18.80 14.45
C PRO A 200 10.38 -19.63 13.17
N MET A 201 9.33 -20.41 12.99
CA MET A 201 9.17 -21.32 11.85
C MET A 201 8.22 -20.74 10.82
N ILE A 202 8.37 -21.14 9.56
CA ILE A 202 7.46 -20.80 8.47
C ILE A 202 6.90 -22.10 7.94
N MET A 203 5.57 -22.26 7.97
CA MET A 203 4.93 -23.42 7.36
C MET A 203 4.95 -23.26 5.84
N THR A 204 5.63 -24.17 5.15
CA THR A 204 5.82 -24.07 3.69
C THR A 204 4.75 -24.82 2.93
N ALA A 205 4.16 -25.85 3.53
CA ALA A 205 3.14 -26.66 2.88
C ALA A 205 2.49 -27.71 3.78
N VAL A 206 1.37 -28.27 3.30
CA VAL A 206 0.64 -29.39 3.93
C VAL A 206 0.27 -30.47 2.92
N THR A 207 0.19 -31.72 3.40
CA THR A 207 -0.36 -32.87 2.66
C THR A 207 -1.69 -33.31 3.26
N VAL A 208 -2.60 -33.76 2.40
CA VAL A 208 -3.82 -34.49 2.78
C VAL A 208 -3.67 -35.94 2.33
N GLU A 209 -3.68 -36.89 3.27
CA GLU A 209 -3.57 -38.32 2.98
C GLU A 209 -4.96 -38.94 2.74
N SER A 210 -5.21 -39.46 1.53
CA SER A 210 -6.46 -40.16 1.20
C SER A 210 -6.23 -41.31 0.23
N GLY A 211 -6.65 -42.53 0.60
CA GLY A 211 -6.62 -43.70 -0.30
C GLY A 211 -5.24 -44.08 -0.86
N GLY A 212 -4.15 -43.70 -0.19
CA GLY A 212 -2.77 -43.94 -0.63
C GLY A 212 -2.18 -42.87 -1.57
N VAL A 213 -2.93 -41.80 -1.89
CA VAL A 213 -2.46 -40.66 -2.66
C VAL A 213 -2.45 -39.42 -1.76
N ALA A 214 -1.33 -38.69 -1.73
CA ALA A 214 -1.21 -37.43 -0.98
C ALA A 214 -1.51 -36.25 -1.90
N LYS A 215 -2.55 -35.45 -1.59
CA LYS A 215 -2.77 -34.15 -2.25
C LYS A 215 -1.87 -33.10 -1.59
N TYR A 216 -1.24 -32.27 -2.41
CA TYR A 216 -0.27 -31.27 -1.95
C TYR A 216 -0.84 -29.85 -1.97
N PHE A 217 -0.59 -29.09 -0.89
CA PHE A 217 -0.90 -27.66 -0.83
C PHE A 217 0.39 -26.90 -0.50
N ASP A 218 0.97 -26.28 -1.53
CA ASP A 218 2.24 -25.56 -1.44
C ASP A 218 2.01 -24.06 -1.22
N ALA A 219 2.54 -23.52 -0.13
CA ALA A 219 2.47 -22.09 0.17
C ALA A 219 3.69 -21.31 -0.30
N ARG A 220 4.70 -21.97 -0.89
CA ARG A 220 5.96 -21.32 -1.30
C ARG A 220 5.74 -20.25 -2.36
N ASP A 221 4.74 -20.38 -3.23
CA ASP A 221 4.42 -19.37 -4.23
C ASP A 221 3.96 -18.08 -3.56
N ASP A 222 3.01 -18.17 -2.62
CA ASP A 222 2.54 -17.06 -1.80
C ASP A 222 3.66 -16.44 -0.95
N LEU A 223 4.49 -17.29 -0.35
CA LEU A 223 5.54 -16.88 0.59
C LEU A 223 6.81 -16.37 -0.12
N SER A 224 7.03 -16.71 -1.39
CA SER A 224 8.24 -16.35 -2.14
C SER A 224 8.48 -14.83 -2.20
N ARG A 225 7.40 -14.04 -2.16
CA ARG A 225 7.45 -12.58 -2.13
C ARG A 225 8.05 -12.04 -0.84
N ILE A 226 7.90 -12.76 0.27
CA ILE A 226 8.45 -12.40 1.59
C ILE A 226 9.79 -13.11 1.81
N TYR A 227 9.88 -14.38 1.39
CA TYR A 227 11.01 -15.27 1.58
C TYR A 227 11.48 -15.83 0.24
N PRO A 228 12.25 -15.07 -0.57
CA PRO A 228 12.62 -15.49 -1.93
C PRO A 228 13.38 -16.82 -1.98
N TRP A 229 14.14 -17.14 -0.92
CA TRP A 229 14.90 -18.39 -0.81
C TRP A 229 14.02 -19.64 -0.68
N ILE A 230 12.74 -19.49 -0.31
CA ILE A 230 11.83 -20.61 -0.05
C ILE A 230 11.54 -21.44 -1.30
N GLN A 231 11.73 -20.86 -2.49
CA GLN A 231 11.55 -21.52 -3.79
C GLN A 231 12.71 -22.47 -4.16
N GLY A 232 13.81 -22.46 -3.40
CA GLY A 232 14.95 -23.36 -3.63
C GLY A 232 14.57 -24.84 -3.49
N GLU A 233 15.27 -25.71 -4.23
CA GLU A 233 14.99 -27.15 -4.23
C GLU A 233 15.18 -27.83 -2.86
N ALA A 234 16.05 -27.28 -2.01
CA ALA A 234 16.26 -27.75 -0.63
C ALA A 234 15.00 -27.65 0.24
N TRP A 235 14.03 -26.83 -0.18
CA TRP A 235 12.76 -26.61 0.50
C TRP A 235 11.60 -27.29 -0.21
N SER A 236 11.87 -28.07 -1.26
CA SER A 236 10.88 -28.81 -2.04
C SER A 236 10.35 -29.98 -1.23
N PRO A 237 9.07 -29.96 -0.84
CA PRO A 237 8.56 -31.00 0.03
C PRO A 237 8.44 -32.37 -0.64
N THR A 238 8.25 -32.41 -1.97
CA THR A 238 8.29 -33.64 -2.76
C THR A 238 9.66 -34.30 -2.66
N LYS A 239 10.74 -33.52 -2.80
CA LYS A 239 12.12 -34.03 -2.65
C LYS A 239 12.42 -34.46 -1.22
N ILE A 240 11.87 -33.76 -0.23
CA ILE A 240 12.05 -34.09 1.19
C ILE A 240 11.40 -35.44 1.51
N LEU A 241 10.18 -35.68 1.04
CA LEU A 241 9.50 -36.98 1.18
C LEU A 241 10.20 -38.12 0.43
N GLU A 242 10.83 -37.83 -0.72
CA GLU A 242 11.66 -38.80 -1.44
C GLU A 242 12.97 -39.13 -0.69
N SER A 243 13.50 -38.17 0.07
CA SER A 243 14.73 -38.30 0.86
C SER A 243 14.56 -38.91 2.26
N ASP A 244 13.32 -39.13 2.73
CA ASP A 244 12.99 -39.78 4.03
C ASP A 244 13.60 -41.20 4.18
N ASN A 245 14.24 -41.73 3.13
CA ASN A 245 15.01 -42.98 3.12
C ASN A 245 16.54 -42.83 3.30
N SER A 246 17.11 -41.62 3.39
CA SER A 246 18.57 -41.46 3.55
C SER A 246 18.99 -40.14 4.22
N ASP A 247 19.64 -40.28 5.38
CA ASP A 247 20.48 -39.31 6.11
C ASP A 247 19.90 -37.96 6.59
N SER A 248 20.14 -37.72 7.89
CA SER A 248 19.52 -36.71 8.75
C SER A 248 20.09 -35.29 8.62
N SER A 249 20.20 -34.74 7.42
CA SER A 249 20.71 -33.37 7.21
C SER A 249 19.75 -32.43 6.49
N ALA A 250 18.48 -32.81 6.29
CA ALA A 250 17.51 -31.94 5.65
C ALA A 250 17.18 -30.72 6.54
N PRO A 251 17.20 -29.48 6.01
CA PRO A 251 16.99 -28.25 6.79
C PRO A 251 15.50 -27.97 7.11
N VAL A 252 14.63 -28.96 6.93
CA VAL A 252 13.16 -28.82 7.03
C VAL A 252 12.65 -29.70 8.16
N ALA A 253 11.91 -29.09 9.09
CA ALA A 253 11.19 -29.83 10.12
C ALA A 253 9.78 -30.17 9.60
N HIS A 254 9.21 -31.27 10.09
CA HIS A 254 7.86 -31.68 9.76
C HIS A 254 7.03 -31.94 11.01
N GLY A 255 5.72 -31.91 10.84
CA GLY A 255 4.73 -32.28 11.83
C GLY A 255 3.55 -33.00 11.19
N TYR A 256 2.59 -33.36 12.03
CA TYR A 256 1.40 -34.12 11.63
C TYR A 256 0.15 -33.36 12.03
N TRP A 257 -0.91 -33.45 11.23
CA TRP A 257 -2.12 -32.69 11.51
C TRP A 257 -3.40 -33.47 11.25
N TRP A 258 -4.49 -33.02 11.90
CA TRP A 258 -5.83 -33.57 11.80
C TRP A 258 -6.89 -32.47 11.79
N SER A 259 -7.96 -32.68 11.02
CA SER A 259 -9.15 -31.85 11.03
C SER A 259 -10.10 -32.28 12.15
N LEU A 260 -10.71 -31.30 12.80
CA LEU A 260 -11.76 -31.46 13.80
C LEU A 260 -13.08 -30.91 13.26
N SER A 261 -14.18 -31.54 13.64
CA SER A 261 -15.54 -31.08 13.32
C SER A 261 -16.02 -29.92 14.21
N HIS A 262 -15.20 -29.51 15.18
CA HIS A 262 -15.52 -28.54 16.21
C HIS A 262 -14.26 -27.85 16.72
N GLU A 263 -14.43 -26.69 17.33
CA GLU A 263 -13.35 -25.97 18.01
C GLU A 263 -12.84 -26.76 19.23
N PRO A 264 -11.51 -26.96 19.37
CA PRO A 264 -10.97 -27.78 20.43
C PRO A 264 -11.05 -27.16 21.82
N ARG A 265 -11.16 -28.02 22.84
CA ARG A 265 -10.98 -27.64 24.25
C ARG A 265 -9.50 -27.61 24.62
N PRO A 266 -9.07 -26.77 25.60
CA PRO A 266 -7.71 -26.84 26.13
C PRO A 266 -7.40 -28.21 26.74
N PHE A 267 -6.14 -28.64 26.66
CA PHE A 267 -5.62 -29.86 27.27
C PHE A 267 -4.12 -29.71 27.56
N ARG A 268 -3.52 -30.66 28.29
CA ARG A 268 -2.14 -30.52 28.80
C ARG A 268 -1.18 -31.62 28.38
N ASN A 269 -1.70 -32.74 27.93
CA ASN A 269 -0.91 -33.92 27.63
C ASN A 269 -1.49 -34.69 26.44
N GLY A 270 -0.73 -35.69 25.98
CA GLY A 270 -1.15 -36.54 24.86
C GLY A 270 -2.48 -37.26 25.09
N GLU A 271 -2.84 -37.58 26.33
CA GLU A 271 -4.14 -38.18 26.64
C GLU A 271 -5.29 -37.22 26.30
N GLY A 272 -5.19 -35.96 26.71
CA GLY A 272 -6.17 -34.94 26.36
C GLY A 272 -6.25 -34.68 24.86
N PHE A 273 -5.11 -34.71 24.16
CA PHE A 273 -5.07 -34.63 22.70
C PHE A 273 -5.83 -35.80 22.03
N LEU A 274 -5.60 -37.04 22.45
CA LEU A 274 -6.29 -38.21 21.91
C LEU A 274 -7.80 -38.13 22.16
N ARG A 275 -8.23 -37.74 23.36
CA ARG A 275 -9.65 -37.54 23.69
C ARG A 275 -10.31 -36.49 22.80
N GLU A 276 -9.61 -35.43 22.43
CA GLU A 276 -10.17 -34.41 21.53
C GLU A 276 -10.27 -34.92 20.08
N LEU A 277 -9.30 -35.71 19.63
CA LEU A 277 -9.40 -36.40 18.33
C LEU A 277 -10.56 -37.41 18.29
N GLU A 278 -10.82 -38.15 19.37
CA GLU A 278 -11.90 -39.16 19.46
C GLU A 278 -13.28 -38.57 19.18
N ARG A 279 -13.45 -37.27 19.37
CA ARG A 279 -14.70 -36.55 19.10
C ARG A 279 -14.94 -36.30 17.61
N SER A 280 -13.92 -36.40 16.77
CA SER A 280 -14.00 -36.23 15.31
C SER A 280 -13.60 -37.47 14.52
N HIS A 281 -12.86 -38.41 15.13
CA HIS A 281 -12.29 -39.60 14.47
C HIS A 281 -12.56 -40.87 15.28
N SER A 282 -12.93 -41.97 14.61
CA SER A 282 -13.37 -43.20 15.28
C SER A 282 -12.25 -44.07 15.86
N ASP A 283 -11.00 -43.89 15.42
CA ASP A 283 -9.82 -44.59 15.97
C ASP A 283 -8.55 -43.70 15.92
N PRO A 284 -8.42 -42.72 16.83
CA PRO A 284 -7.31 -41.77 16.79
C PRO A 284 -5.95 -42.41 17.05
N TRP A 285 -5.88 -43.43 17.91
CA TRP A 285 -4.60 -44.07 18.23
C TRP A 285 -4.04 -44.83 17.03
N SER A 286 -4.88 -45.57 16.29
CA SER A 286 -4.43 -46.21 15.04
C SER A 286 -4.02 -45.19 13.98
N GLN A 287 -4.69 -44.05 13.88
CA GLN A 287 -4.30 -42.99 12.95
C GLN A 287 -2.96 -42.35 13.33
N VAL A 288 -2.77 -42.00 14.61
CA VAL A 288 -1.52 -41.43 15.13
C VAL A 288 -0.36 -42.40 14.92
N THR A 289 -0.53 -43.68 15.24
CA THR A 289 0.50 -44.70 15.02
C THR A 289 0.80 -44.94 13.55
N SER A 290 -0.22 -44.90 12.68
CA SER A 290 -0.07 -45.02 11.22
C SER A 290 0.68 -43.84 10.60
N LEU A 291 0.47 -42.61 11.09
CA LEU A 291 1.12 -41.40 10.58
C LEU A 291 2.55 -41.24 11.11
N LEU A 292 2.72 -41.31 12.43
CA LEU A 292 4.01 -41.06 13.07
C LEU A 292 4.98 -42.25 12.91
N LYS A 293 4.51 -43.48 12.71
CA LYS A 293 5.33 -44.70 12.49
C LYS A 293 6.61 -44.77 13.35
N HIS A 294 7.78 -44.55 12.73
CA HIS A 294 9.09 -44.59 13.37
C HIS A 294 9.37 -43.37 14.25
N ASP A 295 8.82 -42.20 13.91
CA ASP A 295 9.04 -40.94 14.61
C ASP A 295 8.59 -41.03 16.07
N LEU A 296 7.51 -41.78 16.34
CA LEU A 296 7.01 -42.11 17.69
C LEU A 296 8.08 -42.69 18.63
N LEU A 297 9.20 -43.19 18.11
CA LEU A 297 10.29 -43.80 18.89
C LEU A 297 11.59 -42.98 18.86
N THR A 298 11.78 -42.13 17.86
CA THR A 298 13.08 -41.51 17.55
C THR A 298 13.12 -40.00 17.81
N ALA A 299 11.99 -39.31 17.73
CA ALA A 299 11.94 -37.86 17.87
C ALA A 299 11.84 -37.43 19.34
N ASN A 300 12.63 -36.42 19.71
CA ASN A 300 12.55 -35.76 21.03
C ASN A 300 11.34 -34.81 21.13
N VAL A 301 10.89 -34.30 19.99
CA VAL A 301 9.82 -33.31 19.86
C VAL A 301 8.94 -33.72 18.69
N HIS A 302 7.61 -33.70 18.90
CA HIS A 302 6.64 -33.93 17.83
C HIS A 302 5.76 -32.70 17.65
N TYR A 303 5.70 -32.20 16.43
CA TYR A 303 4.76 -31.13 16.09
C TYR A 303 3.42 -31.72 15.65
N LEU A 304 2.34 -31.26 16.28
CA LEU A 304 0.98 -31.72 16.04
C LEU A 304 0.10 -30.52 15.68
N GLY A 305 -0.70 -30.62 14.62
CA GLY A 305 -1.63 -29.59 14.18
C GLY A 305 -3.08 -30.05 14.33
N LEU A 306 -3.93 -29.19 14.89
CA LEU A 306 -5.37 -29.37 14.87
C LEU A 306 -5.99 -28.26 14.02
N ARG A 307 -6.66 -28.64 12.93
CA ARG A 307 -7.40 -27.72 12.07
C ARG A 307 -8.88 -27.82 12.43
N TYR A 308 -9.57 -26.70 12.65
CA TYR A 308 -10.94 -26.71 13.17
C TYR A 308 -11.76 -25.54 12.66
N PRO A 309 -13.11 -25.65 12.65
CA PRO A 309 -13.96 -24.50 12.34
C PRO A 309 -13.85 -23.47 13.48
N GLY A 310 -13.31 -22.30 13.15
CA GLY A 310 -13.23 -21.15 14.03
C GLY A 310 -14.59 -20.48 14.23
N ARG A 311 -14.66 -19.58 15.21
CA ARG A 311 -15.93 -18.96 15.64
C ARG A 311 -16.49 -17.94 14.66
N HIS A 312 -15.64 -17.45 13.76
CA HIS A 312 -16.03 -16.56 12.66
C HIS A 312 -16.50 -17.31 11.40
N GLY A 313 -16.59 -18.65 11.46
CA GLY A 313 -16.94 -19.48 10.31
C GLY A 313 -15.78 -19.76 9.35
N GLU A 314 -14.60 -19.20 9.62
CA GLU A 314 -13.36 -19.55 8.92
C GLU A 314 -12.65 -20.72 9.61
N TRP A 315 -11.78 -21.41 8.88
CA TRP A 315 -10.93 -22.44 9.46
C TRP A 315 -9.81 -21.82 10.29
N GLU A 316 -9.39 -22.51 11.35
CA GLU A 316 -8.30 -22.10 12.24
C GLU A 316 -7.35 -23.28 12.50
N TRP A 317 -6.15 -22.95 12.96
CA TRP A 317 -5.10 -23.91 13.29
C TRP A 317 -4.66 -23.74 14.74
N LEU A 318 -4.49 -24.86 15.44
CA LEU A 318 -3.77 -24.94 16.70
C LEU A 318 -2.54 -25.82 16.47
N ILE A 319 -1.36 -25.22 16.51
CA ILE A 319 -0.10 -25.95 16.37
C ILE A 319 0.48 -26.20 17.77
N LEU A 320 0.86 -27.44 17.99
CA LEU A 320 1.28 -27.98 19.27
C LEU A 320 2.62 -28.66 19.13
N CYS A 321 3.33 -28.73 20.24
CA CYS A 321 4.62 -29.38 20.39
C CYS A 321 4.54 -30.33 21.58
N MET A 322 4.76 -31.62 21.34
CA MET A 322 4.88 -32.59 22.43
C MET A 322 6.29 -32.54 23.02
N LEU A 323 6.34 -32.32 24.33
CA LEU A 323 7.56 -32.25 25.13
C LEU A 323 7.79 -33.64 25.75
N ARG A 324 8.66 -34.46 25.15
CA ARG A 324 9.05 -35.75 25.73
C ARG A 324 10.29 -35.62 26.61
N GLY A 325 10.32 -36.41 27.70
CA GLY A 325 11.51 -36.61 28.52
C GLY A 325 12.62 -37.36 27.77
N LYS A 326 13.86 -37.26 28.27
CA LYS A 326 15.12 -37.73 27.64
C LYS A 326 15.00 -39.06 26.86
N LYS A 327 15.68 -39.09 25.69
CA LYS A 327 15.89 -40.24 24.79
C LYS A 327 15.92 -41.59 25.53
N SER A 328 15.05 -42.52 25.12
CA SER A 328 15.35 -43.94 25.29
C SER A 328 16.48 -44.29 24.31
N ASN A 329 17.58 -44.86 24.80
CA ASN A 329 18.61 -45.43 23.93
C ASN A 329 17.93 -46.42 22.98
N GLY A 330 18.04 -46.14 21.67
CA GLY A 330 17.44 -46.94 20.61
C GLY A 330 17.85 -48.41 20.72
N ILE A 331 17.04 -49.28 20.09
CA ILE A 331 17.13 -50.76 20.07
C ILE A 331 16.19 -51.47 21.08
N LEU A 332 14.99 -50.94 21.35
CA LEU A 332 13.91 -51.74 21.97
C LEU A 332 12.64 -51.62 21.13
N ILE A 333 12.15 -52.77 20.64
CA ILE A 333 10.79 -52.89 20.11
C ILE A 333 9.84 -52.68 21.29
N GLU A 334 9.34 -51.45 21.45
CA GLU A 334 8.35 -51.16 22.47
C GLU A 334 6.99 -51.71 22.07
N SER A 335 6.28 -52.33 23.02
CA SER A 335 4.88 -52.74 22.81
C SER A 335 4.01 -51.52 22.52
N ASP A 336 2.92 -51.72 21.77
CA ASP A 336 2.00 -50.63 21.42
C ASP A 336 1.43 -49.93 22.68
N GLU A 337 1.13 -50.69 23.74
CA GLU A 337 0.73 -50.15 25.04
C GLU A 337 1.78 -49.25 25.69
N LYS A 338 3.08 -49.54 25.52
CA LYS A 338 4.15 -48.71 26.08
C LYS A 338 4.30 -47.42 25.29
N LYS A 339 4.22 -47.48 23.96
CA LYS A 339 4.18 -46.30 23.08
C LYS A 339 3.01 -45.39 23.42
N ARG A 340 1.82 -45.97 23.60
CA ARG A 340 0.59 -45.26 23.99
C ARG A 340 0.75 -44.54 25.32
N ARG A 341 1.17 -45.24 26.38
CA ARG A 341 1.40 -44.62 27.69
C ARG A 341 2.46 -43.51 27.64
N GLY A 342 3.50 -43.66 26.83
CA GLY A 342 4.51 -42.63 26.63
C GLY A 342 3.99 -41.39 25.90
N PHE A 343 3.11 -41.58 24.92
CA PHE A 343 2.39 -40.49 24.24
C PHE A 343 1.42 -39.79 25.20
N GLU A 344 0.56 -40.54 25.88
CA GLU A 344 -0.47 -40.03 26.79
C GLU A 344 0.09 -39.14 27.90
N ARG A 345 1.29 -39.48 28.41
CA ARG A 345 1.98 -38.73 29.47
C ARG A 345 2.82 -37.55 28.98
N ALA A 346 3.07 -37.43 27.68
CA ALA A 346 3.89 -36.35 27.15
C ALA A 346 3.20 -35.00 27.39
N GLY A 347 3.97 -34.01 27.86
CA GLY A 347 3.46 -32.65 28.02
C GLY A 347 3.24 -31.99 26.66
N ILE A 348 2.34 -31.01 26.61
CA ILE A 348 2.01 -30.28 25.38
C ILE A 348 2.27 -28.79 25.59
N GLY A 349 3.09 -28.23 24.70
CA GLY A 349 3.18 -26.78 24.47
C GLY A 349 2.47 -26.40 23.17
N CYS A 350 2.20 -25.10 23.00
CA CYS A 350 1.65 -24.53 21.77
C CYS A 350 2.73 -23.75 21.03
N VAL A 351 2.78 -23.99 19.72
CA VAL A 351 3.49 -23.15 18.78
C VAL A 351 2.48 -22.10 18.31
N ARG A 352 2.69 -20.84 18.70
CA ARG A 352 1.78 -19.74 18.41
C ARG A 352 1.71 -19.50 16.91
N VAL A 353 0.50 -19.48 16.37
CA VAL A 353 0.22 -19.28 14.95
C VAL A 353 0.12 -17.79 14.68
N HIS A 354 1.01 -17.31 13.81
CA HIS A 354 0.91 -16.00 13.18
C HIS A 354 0.42 -16.21 11.75
N THR A 355 -0.41 -15.30 11.28
CA THR A 355 -1.00 -15.39 9.95
C THR A 355 -0.62 -14.19 9.11
N ALA A 356 -0.25 -14.46 7.86
CA ALA A 356 0.06 -13.43 6.88
C ALA A 356 -1.13 -13.17 5.93
N ARG A 357 -2.40 -13.30 6.38
CA ARG A 357 -3.56 -13.07 5.50
C ARG A 357 -3.78 -11.56 5.28
N PRO A 358 -4.42 -11.16 4.16
CA PRO A 358 -4.64 -9.73 3.87
C PRO A 358 -5.36 -8.98 5.01
N ASN A 359 -6.37 -9.61 5.60
CA ASN A 359 -7.15 -9.01 6.70
C ASN A 359 -6.32 -8.83 7.98
N ASP A 360 -5.40 -9.74 8.27
CA ASP A 360 -4.58 -9.69 9.50
C ASP A 360 -3.55 -8.55 9.41
N LEU A 361 -2.91 -8.39 8.25
CA LEU A 361 -1.97 -7.29 7.97
C LEU A 361 -2.66 -5.92 8.07
N ARG A 362 -3.97 -5.86 7.84
CA ARG A 362 -4.77 -4.63 7.91
C ARG A 362 -5.39 -4.39 9.29
N LEU A 363 -5.38 -5.36 10.20
CA LEU A 363 -6.16 -5.31 11.44
C LEU A 363 -5.92 -4.02 12.22
N ARG A 364 -4.66 -3.55 12.28
CA ARG A 364 -4.24 -2.32 12.98
C ARG A 364 -4.66 -1.02 12.30
N ASN A 365 -5.06 -1.06 11.03
CA ASN A 365 -5.59 0.07 10.29
C ASN A 365 -7.13 0.11 10.31
N THR A 366 -7.80 -0.94 10.80
CA THR A 366 -9.26 -1.00 10.88
C THR A 366 -9.80 0.23 11.61
N SER A 367 -10.85 0.86 11.06
CA SER A 367 -11.47 2.11 11.54
C SER A 367 -10.62 3.39 11.45
N VAL A 368 -9.33 3.30 11.17
CA VAL A 368 -8.43 4.45 10.99
C VAL A 368 -8.21 4.76 9.51
N VAL A 369 -8.10 3.72 8.68
CA VAL A 369 -7.92 3.81 7.23
C VAL A 369 -9.04 3.05 6.51
N ASP A 370 -9.69 3.70 5.55
CA ASP A 370 -10.78 3.12 4.75
C ASP A 370 -10.27 1.96 3.89
N LYS A 371 -10.99 0.83 3.88
CA LYS A 371 -10.58 -0.37 3.13
C LYS A 371 -10.50 -0.12 1.63
N ARG A 372 -11.28 0.82 1.09
CA ARG A 372 -11.33 1.09 -0.35
C ARG A 372 -10.00 1.50 -0.99
N ILE A 373 -9.02 1.92 -0.19
CA ILE A 373 -7.70 2.26 -0.72
C ILE A 373 -6.96 1.03 -1.28
N GLU A 374 -7.37 -0.19 -0.92
CA GLU A 374 -6.87 -1.44 -1.48
C GLU A 374 -7.09 -1.52 -3.00
N ASP A 375 -8.18 -0.94 -3.50
CA ASP A 375 -8.49 -0.94 -4.93
C ASP A 375 -7.83 0.21 -5.69
N ARG A 376 -7.19 1.15 -4.98
CA ARG A 376 -6.58 2.35 -5.57
C ARG A 376 -5.20 2.07 -6.15
N THR A 377 -4.91 2.77 -7.24
CA THR A 377 -3.63 2.74 -7.95
C THR A 377 -2.86 4.03 -7.75
N VAL A 378 -1.67 3.93 -7.14
CA VAL A 378 -0.75 5.05 -6.95
C VAL A 378 0.43 4.95 -7.91
N ALA A 379 0.63 5.98 -8.74
CA ALA A 379 1.84 6.13 -9.54
C ALA A 379 2.86 6.99 -8.76
N LEU A 380 3.98 6.40 -8.34
CA LEU A 380 5.01 7.09 -7.57
C LEU A 380 6.27 7.31 -8.41
N ILE A 381 6.58 8.58 -8.67
CA ILE A 381 7.69 9.02 -9.51
C ILE A 381 8.76 9.66 -8.62
N GLY A 382 9.95 9.08 -8.65
CA GLY A 382 11.04 9.36 -7.72
C GLY A 382 10.91 8.49 -6.48
N LEU A 383 11.93 7.67 -6.24
CA LEU A 383 12.07 6.73 -5.13
C LEU A 383 13.35 7.03 -4.36
N GLY A 384 13.69 8.31 -4.25
CA GLY A 384 14.82 8.79 -3.47
C GLY A 384 14.50 8.86 -1.97
N ALA A 385 15.03 9.89 -1.31
CA ALA A 385 14.94 10.04 0.14
C ALA A 385 13.52 10.40 0.65
N LEU A 386 12.65 10.93 -0.21
CA LEU A 386 11.24 11.19 0.10
C LEU A 386 10.32 10.10 -0.44
N GLY A 387 10.49 9.73 -1.71
CA GLY A 387 9.64 8.75 -2.36
C GLY A 387 9.71 7.37 -1.74
N SER A 388 10.90 6.90 -1.33
CA SER A 388 11.02 5.55 -0.76
C SER A 388 10.27 5.40 0.59
N PRO A 389 10.37 6.32 1.58
CA PRO A 389 9.52 6.23 2.76
C PRO A 389 8.03 6.47 2.48
N VAL A 390 7.67 7.31 1.49
CA VAL A 390 6.26 7.46 1.07
C VAL A 390 5.70 6.12 0.59
N ALA A 391 6.43 5.41 -0.26
CA ALA A 391 6.03 4.08 -0.76
C ALA A 391 5.81 3.10 0.40
N GLU A 392 6.74 3.07 1.36
CA GLU A 392 6.67 2.24 2.56
C GLU A 392 5.43 2.54 3.41
N LEU A 393 5.14 3.82 3.64
CA LEU A 393 3.98 4.25 4.42
C LEU A 393 2.65 3.93 3.73
N LEU A 394 2.57 4.08 2.40
CA LEU A 394 1.37 3.74 1.64
C LEU A 394 1.14 2.22 1.58
N ALA A 395 2.21 1.42 1.47
CA ALA A 395 2.14 -0.03 1.59
C ALA A 395 1.60 -0.45 2.98
N LYS A 396 2.13 0.17 4.06
CA LYS A 396 1.65 -0.04 5.43
C LYS A 396 0.21 0.41 5.64
N ALA A 397 -0.24 1.45 4.94
CA ALA A 397 -1.63 1.92 5.01
C ALA A 397 -2.61 0.93 4.36
N GLY A 398 -2.14 0.13 3.39
CA GLY A 398 -2.97 -0.84 2.67
C GLY A 398 -3.40 -0.38 1.28
N VAL A 399 -2.73 0.62 0.67
CA VAL A 399 -2.91 0.91 -0.76
C VAL A 399 -2.52 -0.34 -1.55
N GLY A 400 -3.39 -0.85 -2.42
CA GLY A 400 -3.17 -2.19 -2.99
C GLY A 400 -2.40 -2.22 -4.32
N ARG A 401 -2.43 -1.15 -5.11
CA ARG A 401 -1.79 -1.13 -6.44
C ARG A 401 -0.81 0.03 -6.58
N PHE A 402 0.36 -0.27 -7.11
CA PHE A 402 1.42 0.71 -7.32
C PHE A 402 1.97 0.65 -8.74
N ARG A 403 2.37 1.81 -9.25
CA ARG A 403 3.25 1.94 -10.42
C ARG A 403 4.46 2.74 -9.94
N LEU A 404 5.65 2.15 -10.00
CA LEU A 404 6.87 2.74 -9.45
C LEU A 404 7.81 3.16 -10.58
N CYS A 405 8.38 4.37 -10.49
CA CYS A 405 9.31 4.90 -11.48
C CYS A 405 10.48 5.64 -10.82
N ASP A 406 11.70 5.13 -11.01
CA ASP A 406 12.97 5.79 -10.68
C ASP A 406 14.07 5.19 -11.56
N SER A 407 14.90 6.04 -12.19
CA SER A 407 15.96 5.59 -13.10
C SER A 407 17.29 5.31 -12.42
N ASP A 408 17.44 5.68 -11.15
CA ASP A 408 18.71 5.59 -10.44
C ASP A 408 18.94 4.21 -9.82
N ARG A 409 20.22 3.95 -9.56
CA ARG A 409 20.68 2.86 -8.69
C ARG A 409 20.96 3.37 -7.28
N LEU A 410 20.89 2.48 -6.31
CA LEU A 410 21.21 2.78 -4.91
C LEU A 410 22.73 2.93 -4.74
N GLY A 411 23.20 4.13 -4.42
CA GLY A 411 24.57 4.40 -4.01
C GLY A 411 24.74 4.38 -2.48
N THR A 412 25.97 4.23 -1.99
CA THR A 412 26.28 4.22 -0.55
C THR A 412 25.82 5.49 0.16
N GLY A 413 26.01 6.67 -0.47
CA GLY A 413 25.55 7.95 0.06
C GLY A 413 24.02 8.11 0.11
N ASN A 414 23.25 7.25 -0.56
CA ASN A 414 21.78 7.26 -0.47
C ASN A 414 21.28 6.57 0.80
N VAL A 415 21.98 5.53 1.28
CA VAL A 415 21.56 4.67 2.40
C VAL A 415 21.30 5.46 3.68
N ALA A 416 21.99 6.59 3.89
CA ALA A 416 21.77 7.45 5.06
C ALA A 416 20.36 8.05 5.16
N ARG A 417 19.56 8.01 4.07
CA ARG A 417 18.23 8.65 3.99
C ARG A 417 17.24 7.94 3.07
N HIS A 418 17.60 6.79 2.52
CA HIS A 418 16.76 5.92 1.69
C HIS A 418 16.36 4.69 2.51
N ILE A 419 15.21 4.07 2.25
CA ILE A 419 14.75 2.91 3.03
C ILE A 419 15.61 1.65 2.86
N GLY A 420 16.35 1.60 1.74
CA GLY A 420 17.27 0.52 1.37
C GLY A 420 18.63 0.60 2.07
N GLY A 421 19.24 -0.56 2.30
CA GLY A 421 20.48 -0.73 3.05
C GLY A 421 21.74 -0.88 2.19
N LEU A 422 22.90 -0.96 2.85
CA LEU A 422 24.20 -1.15 2.18
C LEU A 422 24.30 -2.46 1.39
N HIS A 423 23.59 -3.51 1.82
CA HIS A 423 23.57 -4.81 1.14
C HIS A 423 22.89 -4.77 -0.24
N GLU A 424 22.18 -3.69 -0.55
CA GLU A 424 21.47 -3.48 -1.83
C GLU A 424 22.22 -2.50 -2.75
N PHE A 425 23.48 -2.20 -2.45
CA PHE A 425 24.31 -1.30 -3.25
C PHE A 425 24.33 -1.70 -4.73
N GLY A 426 24.12 -0.72 -5.61
CA GLY A 426 24.10 -0.90 -7.06
C GLY A 426 22.79 -1.45 -7.63
N ALA A 427 21.84 -1.91 -6.81
CA ALA A 427 20.52 -2.30 -7.27
C ALA A 427 19.72 -1.08 -7.76
N TYR A 428 18.79 -1.29 -8.69
CA TYR A 428 17.84 -0.22 -9.06
C TYR A 428 16.97 0.15 -7.86
N LYS A 429 16.79 1.45 -7.62
CA LYS A 429 15.97 1.92 -6.48
C LYS A 429 14.55 1.37 -6.55
N VAL A 430 13.98 1.20 -7.74
CA VAL A 430 12.65 0.60 -7.90
C VAL A 430 12.60 -0.83 -7.35
N CYS A 431 13.60 -1.66 -7.63
CA CYS A 431 13.66 -3.04 -7.13
C CYS A 431 13.78 -3.07 -5.60
N VAL A 432 14.62 -2.19 -5.04
CA VAL A 432 14.80 -2.06 -3.58
C VAL A 432 13.50 -1.68 -2.90
N VAL A 433 12.82 -0.64 -3.39
CA VAL A 433 11.56 -0.17 -2.81
C VAL A 433 10.44 -1.20 -2.99
N MET A 434 10.31 -1.80 -4.17
CA MET A 434 9.33 -2.86 -4.43
C MET A 434 9.54 -4.05 -3.47
N SER A 435 10.78 -4.52 -3.32
CA SER A 435 11.12 -5.59 -2.39
C SER A 435 10.70 -5.25 -0.96
N ARG A 436 11.04 -4.04 -0.50
CA ARG A 436 10.67 -3.54 0.82
C ARG A 436 9.15 -3.45 1.04
N MET A 437 8.40 -3.04 0.02
CA MET A 437 6.95 -2.99 0.07
C MET A 437 6.33 -4.39 0.14
N LEU A 438 6.88 -5.37 -0.58
CA LEU A 438 6.42 -6.77 -0.54
C LEU A 438 6.73 -7.46 0.80
N GLU A 439 7.82 -7.10 1.47
CA GLU A 439 8.10 -7.54 2.85
C GLU A 439 7.04 -7.04 3.85
N ILE A 440 6.43 -5.89 3.58
CA ILE A 440 5.38 -5.30 4.42
C ILE A 440 4.02 -5.89 4.06
N ASN A 441 3.72 -5.99 2.77
CA ASN A 441 2.46 -6.50 2.26
C ASN A 441 2.71 -7.29 0.96
N PRO A 442 2.67 -8.64 1.01
CA PRO A 442 2.94 -9.48 -0.16
C PRO A 442 1.82 -9.42 -1.22
N TYR A 443 0.65 -8.90 -0.86
CA TYR A 443 -0.54 -8.83 -1.72
C TYR A 443 -0.59 -7.58 -2.61
N LEU A 444 0.42 -6.72 -2.50
CA LEU A 444 0.55 -5.55 -3.37
C LEU A 444 0.71 -5.97 -4.83
N LYS A 445 0.06 -5.20 -5.71
CA LYS A 445 0.14 -5.37 -7.16
C LYS A 445 0.94 -4.24 -7.78
N PHE A 446 1.78 -4.58 -8.74
CA PHE A 446 2.62 -3.61 -9.45
C PHE A 446 2.24 -3.59 -10.93
N GLY A 447 1.35 -2.69 -11.34
CA GLY A 447 0.88 -2.58 -12.73
C GLY A 447 -0.32 -3.41 -13.15
N ASP A 448 -0.44 -3.65 -14.46
CA ASP A 448 -1.48 -4.49 -15.09
C ASP A 448 -1.21 -6.01 -14.93
N GLY A 449 -0.32 -6.38 -13.99
CA GLY A 449 0.13 -7.73 -13.64
C GLY A 449 1.10 -7.69 -12.45
N ASP A 450 1.93 -8.71 -12.24
CA ASP A 450 3.01 -8.70 -11.23
C ASP A 450 4.23 -7.84 -11.63
N SER A 451 4.17 -7.16 -12.80
CA SER A 451 5.39 -6.76 -13.53
C SER A 451 5.38 -5.37 -14.19
N SER A 452 4.54 -4.39 -13.83
CA SER A 452 4.81 -2.99 -14.23
C SER A 452 5.70 -2.28 -13.20
N VAL A 453 6.97 -2.67 -13.22
CA VAL A 453 8.08 -1.90 -12.67
C VAL A 453 8.76 -1.20 -13.85
N ALA A 454 8.63 0.13 -13.94
CA ALA A 454 9.34 0.90 -14.95
C ALA A 454 10.68 1.36 -14.37
N SER A 455 11.77 0.67 -14.72
CA SER A 455 13.13 1.07 -14.34
C SER A 455 13.62 2.35 -15.04
N ALA A 456 12.94 2.79 -16.09
CA ALA A 456 13.09 4.11 -16.68
C ALA A 456 11.91 4.40 -17.62
N VAL A 457 11.23 5.52 -17.39
CA VAL A 457 10.40 6.15 -18.41
C VAL A 457 11.33 6.97 -19.31
N ARG A 458 11.42 6.61 -20.60
CA ARG A 458 12.38 7.20 -21.55
C ARG A 458 11.75 8.10 -22.60
N SER A 459 10.42 8.18 -22.64
CA SER A 459 9.67 9.06 -23.54
C SER A 459 8.43 9.64 -22.87
N LEU A 460 7.90 10.70 -23.48
CA LEU A 460 6.65 11.34 -23.05
C LEU A 460 5.47 10.35 -23.09
N ASP A 461 5.36 9.55 -24.15
CA ASP A 461 4.28 8.56 -24.30
C ASP A 461 4.30 7.50 -23.21
N GLN A 462 5.50 7.06 -22.81
CA GLN A 462 5.66 6.12 -21.70
C GLN A 462 5.23 6.76 -20.37
N LEU A 463 5.55 8.04 -20.16
CA LEU A 463 5.13 8.77 -18.96
C LEU A 463 3.62 8.96 -18.92
N ALA A 464 3.02 9.31 -20.06
CA ALA A 464 1.59 9.46 -20.24
C ALA A 464 0.84 8.15 -19.96
N THR A 465 1.32 7.03 -20.51
CA THR A 465 0.77 5.70 -20.26
C THR A 465 0.98 5.26 -18.81
N PHE A 466 2.07 5.69 -18.18
CA PHE A 466 2.34 5.38 -16.78
C PHE A 466 1.40 6.10 -15.81
N ILE A 467 1.06 7.37 -16.09
CA ILE A 467 0.19 8.22 -15.27
C ILE A 467 -1.30 7.89 -15.48
N ALA A 468 -1.72 7.59 -16.71
CA ALA A 468 -3.12 7.42 -17.08
C ALA A 468 -3.95 6.47 -16.16
N PRO A 469 -3.47 5.29 -15.73
CA PRO A 469 -4.27 4.39 -14.90
C PRO A 469 -4.27 4.74 -13.39
N ALA A 470 -3.48 5.72 -12.95
CA ALA A 470 -3.39 6.07 -11.54
C ALA A 470 -4.60 6.86 -11.04
N ASP A 471 -5.09 6.52 -9.84
CA ASP A 471 -6.02 7.34 -9.07
C ASP A 471 -5.32 8.58 -8.50
N LEU A 472 -4.02 8.45 -8.19
CA LEU A 472 -3.16 9.54 -7.73
C LEU A 472 -1.73 9.32 -8.22
N THR A 473 -1.15 10.33 -8.87
CA THR A 473 0.29 10.38 -9.12
C THR A 473 0.97 11.15 -7.99
N ILE A 474 2.05 10.63 -7.44
CA ILE A 474 2.88 11.30 -6.45
C ILE A 474 4.25 11.55 -7.06
N CYS A 475 4.68 12.81 -7.09
CA CYS A 475 5.96 13.22 -7.64
C CYS A 475 6.88 13.70 -6.52
N THR A 476 7.99 13.01 -6.31
CA THR A 476 9.03 13.37 -5.33
C THR A 476 10.42 13.52 -5.97
N THR A 477 10.45 13.73 -7.29
CA THR A 477 11.67 14.09 -8.01
C THR A 477 12.12 15.50 -7.63
N ALA A 478 13.41 15.78 -7.77
CA ALA A 478 13.97 17.12 -7.63
C ALA A 478 14.33 17.74 -9.00
N ASN A 479 13.78 17.19 -10.08
CA ASN A 479 14.06 17.64 -11.44
C ASN A 479 12.88 18.43 -12.00
N GLU A 480 13.06 19.73 -12.16
CA GLU A 480 12.01 20.67 -12.61
C GLU A 480 11.51 20.36 -14.02
N ASN A 481 12.36 19.85 -14.91
CA ASN A 481 11.94 19.43 -16.25
C ASN A 481 10.96 18.26 -16.15
N VAL A 482 11.27 17.26 -15.32
CA VAL A 482 10.39 16.11 -15.09
C VAL A 482 9.08 16.55 -14.42
N GLU A 483 9.13 17.43 -13.42
CA GLU A 483 7.93 17.99 -12.78
C GLU A 483 7.03 18.73 -13.78
N SER A 484 7.62 19.54 -14.67
CA SER A 484 6.92 20.30 -15.70
C SER A 484 6.24 19.36 -16.72
N THR A 485 6.95 18.33 -17.18
CA THR A 485 6.39 17.33 -18.08
C THR A 485 5.24 16.54 -17.43
N ILE A 486 5.41 16.10 -16.18
CA ILE A 486 4.34 15.44 -15.42
C ILE A 486 3.13 16.37 -15.31
N ASN A 487 3.35 17.65 -15.02
CA ASN A 487 2.29 18.64 -14.91
C ASN A 487 1.50 18.77 -16.21
N GLN A 488 2.19 18.88 -17.35
CA GLN A 488 1.55 18.94 -18.66
C GLN A 488 0.69 17.71 -18.92
N ILE A 489 1.28 16.51 -18.82
CA ILE A 489 0.57 15.24 -19.02
C ILE A 489 -0.64 15.12 -18.09
N ALA A 490 -0.47 15.44 -16.82
CA ALA A 490 -1.52 15.35 -15.83
C ALA A 490 -2.68 16.31 -16.10
N VAL A 491 -2.39 17.55 -16.52
CA VAL A 491 -3.42 18.51 -16.91
C VAL A 491 -4.17 18.04 -18.15
N ILE A 492 -3.46 17.51 -19.16
CA ILE A 492 -4.06 16.96 -20.39
C ILE A 492 -4.99 15.79 -20.08
N GLN A 493 -4.51 14.82 -19.30
CA GLN A 493 -5.25 13.60 -18.96
C GLN A 493 -6.24 13.78 -17.81
N ARG A 494 -6.32 14.99 -17.22
CA ARG A 494 -7.08 15.30 -16.00
C ARG A 494 -6.77 14.35 -14.83
N LYS A 495 -5.49 14.04 -14.64
CA LYS A 495 -5.00 13.15 -13.58
C LYS A 495 -4.49 13.97 -12.40
N PRO A 496 -4.88 13.63 -11.15
CA PRO A 496 -4.42 14.33 -9.97
C PRO A 496 -2.95 14.03 -9.69
N VAL A 497 -2.19 15.04 -9.28
CA VAL A 497 -0.77 14.91 -8.92
C VAL A 497 -0.50 15.55 -7.57
N LEU A 498 0.12 14.79 -6.67
CA LEU A 498 0.65 15.28 -5.40
C LEU A 498 2.16 15.48 -5.52
N TYR A 499 2.61 16.72 -5.53
CA TYR A 499 4.03 17.08 -5.52
C TYR A 499 4.53 17.17 -4.08
N GLY A 500 5.65 16.52 -3.79
CA GLY A 500 6.34 16.59 -2.50
C GLY A 500 7.81 16.97 -2.68
N ARG A 501 8.23 18.09 -2.10
CA ARG A 501 9.62 18.59 -2.21
C ARG A 501 10.19 18.90 -0.83
N ALA A 502 11.44 18.48 -0.62
CA ALA A 502 12.25 18.92 0.51
C ALA A 502 12.97 20.20 0.12
N LEU A 503 12.87 21.23 0.96
CA LEU A 503 13.46 22.54 0.75
C LEU A 503 14.51 22.79 1.84
N ARG A 504 15.47 23.69 1.60
CA ARG A 504 16.47 24.14 2.58
C ARG A 504 17.12 22.97 3.35
N ARG A 505 17.75 22.03 2.63
CA ARG A 505 18.40 20.84 3.21
C ARG A 505 17.46 19.93 4.02
N GLY A 506 16.18 19.90 3.65
CA GLY A 506 15.13 19.13 4.32
C GLY A 506 14.56 19.80 5.58
N SER A 507 15.05 20.97 5.98
CA SER A 507 14.49 21.70 7.13
C SER A 507 13.05 22.18 6.91
N MET A 508 12.61 22.21 5.66
CA MET A 508 11.25 22.49 5.26
C MET A 508 10.77 21.45 4.23
N GLY A 509 9.47 21.20 4.23
CA GLY A 509 8.81 20.34 3.25
C GLY A 509 7.61 21.03 2.66
N ARG A 510 7.49 21.00 1.32
CA ARG A 510 6.32 21.48 0.60
C ARG A 510 5.56 20.30 0.01
N VAL A 511 4.27 20.24 0.29
CA VAL A 511 3.33 19.30 -0.33
C VAL A 511 2.28 20.11 -1.08
N PHE A 512 2.01 19.75 -2.32
CA PHE A 512 1.11 20.48 -3.19
C PHE A 512 0.27 19.52 -4.04
N LEU A 513 -1.05 19.56 -3.85
CA LEU A 513 -2.00 18.72 -4.58
C LEU A 513 -2.55 19.50 -5.78
N VAL A 514 -2.44 18.90 -6.95
CA VAL A 514 -3.02 19.39 -8.20
C VAL A 514 -4.16 18.46 -8.56
N ARG A 515 -5.40 18.94 -8.49
CA ARG A 515 -6.55 18.36 -9.19
C ARG A 515 -6.83 19.20 -10.44
N PRO A 516 -6.44 18.76 -11.65
CA PRO A 516 -6.63 19.54 -12.87
C PRO A 516 -8.07 20.03 -13.04
N GLY A 517 -8.23 21.31 -13.39
CA GLY A 517 -9.53 21.98 -13.52
C GLY A 517 -10.10 22.54 -12.21
N VAL A 518 -9.64 22.08 -11.05
CA VAL A 518 -10.08 22.53 -9.73
C VAL A 518 -9.00 23.37 -9.05
N ASP A 519 -7.80 22.81 -8.89
CA ASP A 519 -6.68 23.46 -8.23
C ASP A 519 -5.71 24.10 -9.24
N PRO A 520 -4.84 25.04 -8.79
CA PRO A 520 -3.66 25.44 -9.55
C PRO A 520 -2.83 24.26 -9.98
N CYS A 521 -2.30 24.32 -11.21
CA CYS A 521 -1.29 23.39 -11.66
C CYS A 521 0.10 23.82 -11.17
N LYS A 522 1.12 22.99 -11.40
CA LYS A 522 2.51 23.30 -11.01
C LYS A 522 3.02 24.60 -11.64
N ALA A 523 2.63 24.93 -12.86
CA ALA A 523 3.04 26.16 -13.52
C ALA A 523 2.50 27.43 -12.81
N CYS A 524 1.32 27.37 -12.18
CA CYS A 524 0.79 28.48 -11.39
C CYS A 524 1.72 28.87 -10.23
N LEU A 525 2.41 27.89 -9.62
CA LEU A 525 3.36 28.16 -8.53
C LEU A 525 4.57 28.96 -9.02
N GLY A 526 4.98 28.73 -10.27
CA GLY A 526 6.01 29.55 -10.92
C GLY A 526 5.57 31.00 -11.06
N GLU A 527 4.31 31.23 -11.45
CA GLU A 527 3.75 32.59 -11.54
C GLU A 527 3.63 33.26 -10.17
N TYR A 528 3.19 32.57 -9.11
CA TYR A 528 3.16 33.16 -7.77
C TYR A 528 4.54 33.57 -7.28
N ALA A 529 5.56 32.75 -7.55
CA ALA A 529 6.94 33.05 -7.19
C ALA A 529 7.48 34.25 -7.99
N ARG A 530 7.12 34.36 -9.28
CA ARG A 530 7.47 35.54 -10.10
C ARG A 530 6.80 36.80 -9.59
N ALA A 531 5.50 36.77 -9.33
CA ALA A 531 4.74 37.89 -8.78
C ALA A 531 5.36 38.38 -7.47
N GLY A 532 5.68 37.47 -6.55
CA GLY A 532 6.35 37.81 -5.29
C GLY A 532 7.71 38.50 -5.49
N ARG A 533 8.52 38.06 -6.47
CA ARG A 533 9.82 38.68 -6.78
C ARG A 533 9.71 40.01 -7.54
N SER A 534 8.66 40.23 -8.33
CA SER A 534 8.40 41.49 -9.04
C SER A 534 7.73 42.56 -8.16
N GLY A 535 7.38 42.22 -6.92
CA GLY A 535 6.66 43.12 -6.01
C GLY A 535 5.15 43.17 -6.28
N GLU A 536 4.63 42.27 -7.12
CA GLU A 536 3.20 42.06 -7.32
C GLU A 536 2.61 41.20 -6.18
N ALA A 537 1.30 41.32 -5.97
CA ALA A 537 0.61 40.56 -4.93
C ALA A 537 0.47 39.09 -5.36
N ALA A 538 1.22 38.20 -4.70
CA ALA A 538 0.96 36.76 -4.76
C ALA A 538 -0.34 36.42 -4.00
N PRO A 539 -0.99 35.27 -4.28
CA PRO A 539 -2.23 34.89 -3.61
C PRO A 539 -2.06 34.72 -2.10
N ASP A 540 -3.13 35.00 -1.35
CA ASP A 540 -3.17 34.79 0.09
C ASP A 540 -2.84 33.33 0.45
N GLY A 541 -1.93 33.17 1.41
CA GLY A 541 -1.45 31.86 1.84
C GLY A 541 -0.29 31.30 1.02
N TRP A 542 0.10 31.91 -0.11
CA TRP A 542 1.38 31.59 -0.74
C TRP A 542 2.54 32.07 0.13
N ILE A 543 3.54 31.22 0.31
CA ILE A 543 4.79 31.57 0.99
C ILE A 543 5.93 31.12 0.08
N ASP A 544 6.65 32.08 -0.48
CA ASP A 544 7.83 31.78 -1.28
C ASP A 544 8.99 31.34 -0.38
N VAL A 545 9.69 30.29 -0.80
CA VAL A 545 10.80 29.70 -0.06
C VAL A 545 11.92 29.51 -1.05
N GLU A 546 12.89 30.43 -1.03
CA GLU A 546 14.05 30.34 -1.90
C GLU A 546 14.93 29.14 -1.51
N GLU A 547 15.53 28.47 -2.48
CA GLU A 547 16.61 27.50 -2.26
C GLU A 547 17.95 28.24 -2.34
N SER A 548 18.86 28.02 -1.38
CA SER A 548 20.17 28.68 -1.41
C SER A 548 21.16 27.83 -2.23
N PRO A 549 22.02 28.43 -3.08
CA PRO A 549 23.16 27.73 -3.66
C PRO A 549 24.07 27.08 -2.61
N ASP A 550 24.15 27.65 -1.41
CA ASP A 550 24.92 27.13 -0.28
C ASP A 550 24.35 25.82 0.29
N ASP A 551 23.12 25.46 -0.08
CA ASP A 551 22.50 24.20 0.33
C ASP A 551 23.05 22.99 -0.44
N ILE A 552 23.88 23.22 -1.47
CA ILE A 552 24.46 22.20 -2.34
C ILE A 552 25.95 22.00 -1.99
N LEU A 553 26.31 20.78 -1.57
CA LEU A 553 27.71 20.37 -1.48
C LEU A 553 28.19 19.93 -2.87
N LEU A 554 29.13 20.68 -3.44
CA LEU A 554 29.87 20.28 -4.63
C LEU A 554 31.07 19.42 -4.22
N HIS A 555 31.07 18.13 -4.58
CA HIS A 555 32.27 17.29 -4.50
C HIS A 555 33.10 17.40 -5.78
N GLU A 556 34.39 17.06 -5.70
CA GLU A 556 35.41 17.16 -6.76
C GLU A 556 35.10 16.40 -8.08
N CYS A 557 33.98 15.68 -8.16
CA CYS A 557 33.50 15.00 -9.37
C CYS A 557 32.17 15.57 -9.93
N GLY A 558 31.77 16.79 -9.56
CA GLY A 558 30.72 17.54 -10.25
C GLY A 558 29.28 17.03 -10.05
N ARG A 559 29.02 16.13 -9.09
CA ARG A 559 27.65 15.73 -8.72
C ARG A 559 27.21 16.50 -7.47
N PRO A 560 26.18 17.37 -7.56
CA PRO A 560 25.68 18.11 -6.41
C PRO A 560 25.04 17.15 -5.40
N VAL A 561 25.41 17.28 -4.13
CA VAL A 561 24.80 16.55 -3.01
C VAL A 561 24.11 17.55 -2.10
N ILE A 562 22.80 17.38 -1.88
CA ILE A 562 22.06 18.18 -0.91
C ILE A 562 22.01 17.38 0.40
N PRO A 563 22.81 17.75 1.43
CA PRO A 563 22.79 17.09 2.72
C PRO A 563 21.48 17.40 3.45
N ALA A 564 20.82 16.38 3.97
CA ALA A 564 19.57 16.51 4.72
C ALA A 564 19.46 15.42 5.78
N SER A 565 18.83 15.75 6.91
CA SER A 565 18.57 14.80 7.99
C SER A 565 17.51 13.78 7.56
N ALA A 566 17.75 12.49 7.80
CA ALA A 566 16.75 11.45 7.55
C ALA A 566 15.48 11.65 8.37
N ALA A 567 15.59 12.17 9.60
CA ALA A 567 14.43 12.47 10.44
C ALA A 567 13.56 13.56 9.82
N ASP A 568 14.17 14.66 9.34
CA ASP A 568 13.45 15.77 8.71
C ASP A 568 12.75 15.29 7.42
N LEU A 569 13.48 14.56 6.57
CA LEU A 569 12.92 13.99 5.35
C LEU A 569 11.78 12.99 5.63
N SER A 570 11.86 12.23 6.72
CA SER A 570 10.80 11.32 7.15
C SER A 570 9.54 12.07 7.57
N PHE A 571 9.65 13.24 8.21
CA PHE A 571 8.49 14.10 8.50
C PHE A 571 7.83 14.60 7.22
N VAL A 572 8.63 15.03 6.23
CA VAL A 572 8.10 15.46 4.92
C VAL A 572 7.43 14.28 4.20
N ALA A 573 8.05 13.10 4.19
CA ALA A 573 7.47 11.89 3.61
C ALA A 573 6.16 11.47 4.31
N ALA A 574 6.10 11.56 5.64
CA ALA A 574 4.89 11.28 6.40
C ALA A 574 3.75 12.25 6.07
N LEU A 575 4.07 13.54 5.88
CA LEU A 575 3.10 14.54 5.44
C LEU A 575 2.56 14.22 4.03
N ILE A 576 3.44 13.88 3.08
CA ILE A 576 3.04 13.46 1.72
C ILE A 576 2.12 12.24 1.80
N ALA A 577 2.52 11.20 2.53
CA ALA A 577 1.73 9.97 2.67
C ALA A 577 0.37 10.24 3.33
N ARG A 578 0.31 11.11 4.36
CA ARG A 578 -0.95 11.46 5.03
C ARG A 578 -1.93 12.14 4.08
N VAL A 579 -1.48 13.14 3.32
CA VAL A 579 -2.31 13.84 2.32
C VAL A 579 -2.75 12.87 1.22
N ALA A 580 -1.85 11.99 0.76
CA ALA A 580 -2.18 10.97 -0.24
C ALA A 580 -3.27 10.01 0.27
N ILE A 581 -3.16 9.50 1.50
CA ILE A 581 -4.19 8.61 2.06
C ILE A 581 -5.53 9.34 2.17
N ASP A 582 -5.56 10.57 2.70
CA ASP A 582 -6.81 11.34 2.83
C ASP A 582 -7.48 11.57 1.46
N TYR A 583 -6.69 11.82 0.41
CA TYR A 583 -7.18 11.94 -0.96
C TYR A 583 -7.74 10.62 -1.52
N LEU A 584 -7.02 9.50 -1.33
CA LEU A 584 -7.44 8.16 -1.82
C LEU A 584 -8.69 7.63 -1.07
N GLU A 585 -8.83 8.02 0.18
CA GLU A 585 -10.04 7.88 1.00
C GLU A 585 -11.14 8.86 0.60
N GLY A 586 -10.98 9.60 -0.51
CA GLY A 586 -11.94 10.57 -1.06
C GLY A 586 -12.51 11.52 -0.02
N ARG A 587 -11.72 11.89 0.99
CA ARG A 587 -12.08 12.94 1.93
C ARG A 587 -12.06 14.27 1.15
N SER A 588 -12.99 15.16 1.47
CA SER A 588 -12.93 16.52 0.94
C SER A 588 -11.72 17.23 1.54
N LEU A 589 -10.72 17.52 0.71
CA LEU A 589 -9.56 18.32 1.10
C LEU A 589 -9.87 19.79 0.80
N GLU A 590 -10.02 20.58 1.87
CA GLU A 590 -10.24 22.03 1.83
C GLU A 590 -8.97 22.83 1.52
N ALA A 591 -7.82 22.16 1.48
CA ALA A 591 -6.52 22.73 1.16
C ALA A 591 -5.85 21.96 0.04
N ASN A 592 -4.94 22.63 -0.67
CA ASN A 592 -4.14 22.05 -1.74
C ASN A 592 -2.64 22.34 -1.58
N HIS A 593 -2.24 23.08 -0.55
CA HIS A 593 -0.87 23.44 -0.27
C HIS A 593 -0.55 23.30 1.22
N TRP A 594 0.53 22.58 1.53
CA TRP A 594 1.06 22.41 2.87
C TRP A 594 2.54 22.72 2.89
N LEU A 595 2.96 23.46 3.91
CA LEU A 595 4.36 23.77 4.19
C LEU A 595 4.67 23.40 5.63
N TRP A 596 5.52 22.40 5.82
CA TRP A 596 6.07 22.05 7.12
C TRP A 596 7.47 22.62 7.30
N SER A 597 7.81 23.01 8.52
CA SER A 597 9.11 23.54 8.89
C SER A 597 9.52 23.07 10.28
N ARG A 598 10.79 22.67 10.44
CA ARG A 598 11.48 22.82 11.74
C ARG A 598 11.86 24.30 11.93
N PRO A 599 12.26 24.78 13.14
CA PRO A 599 12.70 26.17 13.28
C PRO A 599 13.78 26.43 12.23
N ALA A 600 13.47 27.33 11.29
CA ALA A 600 14.37 27.58 10.17
C ALA A 600 15.61 28.31 10.70
N ALA A 601 16.79 27.95 10.20
CA ALA A 601 18.00 28.75 10.45
C ALA A 601 17.95 30.11 9.73
N VAL A 602 17.01 30.28 8.79
CA VAL A 602 16.79 31.48 7.99
C VAL A 602 15.33 31.89 8.11
N GLU A 603 15.07 33.17 8.39
CA GLU A 603 13.72 33.70 8.56
C GLU A 603 12.98 33.75 7.21
N VAL A 604 12.10 32.78 6.98
CA VAL A 604 11.26 32.68 5.76
C VAL A 604 9.92 33.40 5.95
N ALA A 605 9.30 33.19 7.11
CA ALA A 605 8.13 33.94 7.57
C ALA A 605 8.05 33.86 9.09
N PRO A 606 7.53 34.89 9.79
CA PRO A 606 7.51 34.92 11.26
C PRO A 606 6.83 33.71 11.90
N ARG A 607 5.85 33.10 11.22
CA ARG A 607 5.13 31.91 11.70
C ARG A 607 5.99 30.65 11.79
N PHE A 608 7.06 30.54 11.01
CA PHE A 608 7.97 29.39 11.01
C PHE A 608 9.12 29.51 12.02
N ASN A 609 9.13 30.55 12.86
CA ASN A 609 10.11 30.71 13.94
C ASN A 609 9.85 29.74 15.12
N ARG A 610 8.74 28.98 15.10
CA ARG A 610 8.43 27.94 16.10
C ARG A 610 8.68 26.54 15.50
N PRO A 611 9.07 25.56 16.32
CA PRO A 611 9.30 24.20 15.84
C PRO A 611 8.01 23.52 15.40
N MET A 612 8.12 22.67 14.38
CA MET A 612 7.06 21.76 13.92
C MET A 612 5.78 22.48 13.46
N VAL A 613 5.93 23.65 12.84
CA VAL A 613 4.80 24.41 12.31
C VAL A 613 4.44 23.90 10.92
N THR A 614 3.15 23.65 10.70
CA THR A 614 2.58 23.39 9.38
C THR A 614 1.68 24.54 8.99
N HIS A 615 1.98 25.17 7.85
CA HIS A 615 1.12 26.11 7.16
C HIS A 615 0.27 25.34 6.15
N ILE A 616 -1.02 25.67 6.08
CA ILE A 616 -2.00 25.01 5.24
C ILE A 616 -2.78 26.10 4.50
N ALA A 617 -2.91 25.98 3.18
CA ALA A 617 -3.62 26.94 2.35
C ALA A 617 -4.34 26.27 1.18
N GLN A 618 -5.40 26.94 0.73
CA GLN A 618 -6.04 26.68 -0.55
C GLN A 618 -5.64 27.78 -1.52
N LEU A 619 -4.74 27.45 -2.45
CA LEU A 619 -4.27 28.39 -3.46
C LEU A 619 -5.23 28.39 -4.66
N PRO A 620 -5.58 29.57 -5.21
CA PRO A 620 -6.46 29.67 -6.39
C PRO A 620 -5.66 29.57 -7.69
N ARG A 621 -6.22 29.05 -8.78
CA ARG A 621 -5.57 29.05 -10.10
C ARG A 621 -5.09 30.44 -10.51
N TRP A 622 -3.89 30.54 -11.10
CA TRP A 622 -3.43 31.80 -11.69
C TRP A 622 -4.22 32.08 -12.98
N ALA A 623 -4.86 33.25 -13.07
CA ALA A 623 -5.81 33.58 -14.12
C ALA A 623 -5.20 33.52 -15.53
N GLU A 624 -3.93 33.88 -15.67
CA GLU A 624 -3.22 33.90 -16.96
C GLU A 624 -2.30 32.69 -17.14
N CYS A 625 -2.53 31.60 -16.40
CA CYS A 625 -1.67 30.43 -16.51
C CYS A 625 -1.80 29.77 -17.89
N GLY A 626 -0.75 29.83 -18.69
CA GLY A 626 -0.64 29.17 -19.99
C GLY A 626 -0.59 27.64 -19.96
N THR A 627 -0.99 27.01 -18.85
CA THR A 627 -1.21 25.56 -18.76
C THR A 627 -2.59 25.25 -18.20
N CYS A 628 -3.11 26.07 -17.27
CA CYS A 628 -4.46 25.89 -16.74
C CYS A 628 -5.57 26.48 -17.62
N ARG A 629 -5.24 27.40 -18.54
CA ARG A 629 -6.25 28.01 -19.42
C ARG A 629 -6.95 26.94 -20.25
N GLU A 630 -8.27 27.01 -20.23
CA GLU A 630 -9.16 26.32 -21.16
C GLU A 630 -9.38 27.23 -22.40
N PRO A 631 -9.76 26.69 -23.57
CA PRO A 631 -9.71 27.30 -24.91
C PRO A 631 -9.86 28.81 -25.07
N ASP A 632 -9.11 29.33 -26.04
CA ASP A 632 -9.48 30.54 -26.80
C ASP A 632 -10.32 30.19 -28.07
N VAL A 633 -10.41 28.91 -28.48
CA VAL A 633 -11.17 28.43 -29.67
C VAL A 633 -12.11 27.26 -29.31
N VAL A 634 -13.41 27.43 -29.53
CA VAL A 634 -14.47 26.50 -29.09
C VAL A 634 -15.10 25.67 -30.23
N GLY A 635 -14.83 26.02 -31.50
CA GLY A 635 -15.37 25.34 -32.67
C GLY A 635 -14.66 25.77 -33.96
N VAL A 636 -14.92 25.08 -35.05
CA VAL A 636 -14.42 25.44 -36.39
C VAL A 636 -15.59 25.64 -37.34
N ALA A 637 -15.62 26.77 -38.03
CA ALA A 637 -16.60 27.06 -39.07
C ALA A 637 -15.92 27.02 -40.43
N MET A 638 -16.44 26.25 -41.38
CA MET A 638 -15.92 26.20 -42.75
C MET A 638 -17.03 25.93 -43.76
N SER A 639 -16.87 26.41 -45.00
CA SER A 639 -17.84 26.13 -46.06
C SER A 639 -17.76 24.67 -46.54
N GLN A 640 -18.87 24.18 -47.11
CA GLN A 640 -18.90 22.85 -47.72
C GLN A 640 -17.84 22.71 -48.84
N GLU A 641 -17.55 23.79 -49.57
CA GLU A 641 -16.55 23.81 -50.64
C GLU A 641 -15.13 23.55 -50.11
N ILE A 642 -14.78 24.12 -48.96
CA ILE A 642 -13.48 23.89 -48.30
C ILE A 642 -13.38 22.45 -47.80
N TYR A 643 -14.45 21.96 -47.18
CA TYR A 643 -14.55 20.56 -46.75
C TYR A 643 -14.35 19.59 -47.92
N ASP A 644 -15.10 19.79 -49.01
CA ASP A 644 -15.03 18.95 -50.21
C ASP A 644 -13.63 19.00 -50.84
N SER A 645 -12.95 20.16 -50.76
CA SER A 645 -11.56 20.31 -51.23
C SER A 645 -10.58 19.48 -50.41
N VAL A 646 -10.67 19.52 -49.08
CA VAL A 646 -9.85 18.69 -48.17
C VAL A 646 -10.08 17.21 -48.42
N VAL A 647 -11.34 16.80 -48.60
CA VAL A 647 -11.69 15.42 -48.94
C VAL A 647 -11.09 15.01 -50.28
N ALA A 648 -11.28 15.81 -51.33
CA ALA A 648 -10.76 15.52 -52.67
C ALA A 648 -9.22 15.40 -52.69
N MET A 649 -8.52 16.28 -51.97
CA MET A 649 -7.05 16.21 -51.85
C MET A 649 -6.59 14.96 -51.11
N THR A 650 -7.33 14.53 -50.09
CA THR A 650 -7.07 13.32 -49.32
C THR A 650 -7.30 12.06 -50.15
N GLU A 651 -8.44 11.95 -50.83
CA GLU A 651 -8.78 10.80 -51.68
C GLU A 651 -7.87 10.68 -52.91
N ALA A 652 -7.31 11.79 -53.40
CA ALA A 652 -6.29 11.80 -54.45
C ALA A 652 -4.92 11.24 -53.98
N SER A 653 -4.73 11.04 -52.67
CA SER A 653 -3.47 10.59 -52.06
C SER A 653 -3.65 9.32 -51.19
N PRO A 654 -4.20 8.21 -51.72
CA PRO A 654 -4.66 7.09 -50.88
C PRO A 654 -3.54 6.24 -50.25
N GLU A 655 -2.28 6.42 -50.65
CA GLU A 655 -1.14 5.61 -50.20
C GLU A 655 -0.12 6.39 -49.34
N SER A 656 -0.35 7.68 -49.10
CA SER A 656 0.56 8.57 -48.38
C SER A 656 -0.22 9.65 -47.66
N GLU A 657 0.26 10.09 -46.51
CA GLU A 657 -0.33 11.26 -45.86
C GLU A 657 -0.14 12.52 -46.73
N THR A 658 -1.15 13.38 -46.73
CA THR A 658 -1.14 14.69 -47.37
C THR A 658 -1.75 15.72 -46.43
N GLY A 659 -1.56 17.00 -46.69
CA GLY A 659 -2.06 18.05 -45.84
C GLY A 659 -1.61 19.43 -46.29
N GLY A 660 -1.86 20.43 -45.46
CA GLY A 660 -1.49 21.81 -45.69
C GLY A 660 -1.91 22.68 -44.53
N ILE A 661 -1.90 23.99 -44.75
CA ILE A 661 -2.28 24.94 -43.70
C ILE A 661 -3.75 25.33 -43.81
N LEU A 662 -4.29 25.79 -42.68
CA LEU A 662 -5.59 26.44 -42.59
C LEU A 662 -5.38 27.95 -42.46
N ILE A 663 -6.01 28.69 -43.36
CA ILE A 663 -5.99 30.16 -43.41
C ILE A 663 -7.39 30.67 -43.08
N GLY A 664 -7.47 31.64 -42.18
CA GLY A 664 -8.74 32.16 -41.69
C GLY A 664 -8.58 33.17 -40.56
N PHE A 665 -9.57 33.25 -39.68
CA PHE A 665 -9.55 34.12 -38.51
C PHE A 665 -10.36 33.51 -37.36
N ILE A 666 -10.19 34.05 -36.15
CA ILE A 666 -11.04 33.70 -35.00
C ILE A 666 -12.14 34.77 -34.88
N ASP A 667 -13.41 34.36 -34.81
CA ASP A 667 -14.55 35.26 -34.64
C ASP A 667 -14.80 35.63 -33.16
N ASP A 668 -15.76 36.52 -32.92
CA ASP A 668 -16.11 36.99 -31.57
C ASP A 668 -16.73 35.89 -30.68
N ASP A 669 -17.24 34.81 -31.29
CA ASP A 669 -17.76 33.62 -30.61
C ASP A 669 -16.66 32.56 -30.37
N HIS A 670 -15.40 32.93 -30.57
CA HIS A 670 -14.24 32.04 -30.40
C HIS A 670 -14.25 30.83 -31.36
N ARG A 671 -14.86 30.95 -32.54
CA ARG A 671 -14.77 29.92 -33.58
C ARG A 671 -13.65 30.24 -34.56
N ALA A 672 -12.90 29.21 -34.95
CA ALA A 672 -11.94 29.32 -36.03
C ALA A 672 -12.67 29.25 -37.37
N VAL A 673 -12.82 30.39 -38.04
CA VAL A 673 -13.44 30.48 -39.36
C VAL A 673 -12.38 30.19 -40.41
N VAL A 674 -12.47 29.03 -41.06
CA VAL A 674 -11.57 28.61 -42.14
C VAL A 674 -12.06 29.22 -43.44
N VAL A 675 -11.18 29.98 -44.08
CA VAL A 675 -11.43 30.63 -45.37
C VAL A 675 -10.77 29.85 -46.51
N ARG A 676 -9.64 29.18 -46.23
CA ARG A 676 -8.92 28.37 -47.21
C ARG A 676 -8.13 27.26 -46.54
N ALA A 677 -8.18 26.07 -47.12
CA ALA A 677 -7.27 24.96 -46.81
C ALA A 677 -6.34 24.76 -48.01
N THR A 678 -5.03 24.82 -47.80
CA THR A 678 -4.06 24.67 -48.90
C THR A 678 -3.72 23.19 -49.13
N GLY A 679 -3.23 22.85 -50.32
CA GLY A 679 -2.49 21.59 -50.50
C GLY A 679 -1.07 21.66 -49.89
N PRO A 680 -0.30 20.58 -50.00
CA PRO A 680 1.06 20.51 -49.44
C PRO A 680 2.09 21.32 -50.26
N GLY A 681 1.71 21.72 -51.47
CA GLY A 681 2.56 22.43 -52.44
C GLY A 681 3.29 21.49 -53.41
N PRO A 682 3.84 22.04 -54.50
CA PRO A 682 4.41 21.26 -55.61
C PRO A 682 5.72 20.55 -55.25
N ASN A 683 6.50 21.08 -54.31
CA ASN A 683 7.78 20.48 -53.87
C ASN A 683 7.67 19.73 -52.53
N ALA A 684 6.46 19.33 -52.12
CA ALA A 684 6.27 18.63 -50.85
C ALA A 684 6.84 17.20 -50.87
N GLU A 685 7.49 16.80 -49.77
CA GLU A 685 7.98 15.43 -49.58
C GLU A 685 6.91 14.59 -48.90
N ARG A 686 6.61 13.41 -49.44
CA ARG A 686 5.55 12.50 -48.93
C ARG A 686 6.16 11.23 -48.38
N LEU A 687 5.79 10.87 -47.15
CA LEU A 687 6.14 9.62 -46.49
C LEU A 687 4.86 8.81 -46.19
N LYS A 688 5.03 7.53 -45.80
CA LYS A 688 3.89 6.67 -45.42
C LYS A 688 3.26 7.05 -44.07
N SER A 689 3.95 7.84 -43.25
CA SER A 689 3.56 8.19 -41.87
C SER A 689 3.90 9.66 -41.56
N GLY A 690 3.74 10.53 -42.57
CA GLY A 690 4.04 11.96 -42.48
C GLY A 690 4.24 12.61 -43.84
N PHE A 691 4.25 13.94 -43.89
CA PHE A 691 4.67 14.71 -45.06
C PHE A 691 5.40 16.00 -44.62
N ALA A 692 6.26 16.53 -45.48
CA ALA A 692 6.88 17.84 -45.31
C ALA A 692 6.37 18.77 -46.40
N ARG A 693 5.73 19.87 -46.00
CA ARG A 693 5.15 20.86 -46.92
C ARG A 693 6.20 21.73 -47.61
N ASP A 694 5.84 22.24 -48.77
CA ASP A 694 6.59 23.28 -49.48
C ASP A 694 6.36 24.64 -48.78
N VAL A 695 7.34 25.08 -48.01
CA VAL A 695 7.25 26.30 -47.19
C VAL A 695 7.13 27.57 -48.05
N GLU A 696 7.81 27.63 -49.20
CA GLU A 696 7.74 28.79 -50.10
C GLU A 696 6.35 28.91 -50.74
N PHE A 697 5.78 27.78 -51.18
CA PHE A 697 4.42 27.74 -51.70
C PHE A 697 3.39 28.21 -50.65
N VAL A 698 3.48 27.66 -49.43
CA VAL A 698 2.55 27.97 -48.35
C VAL A 698 2.65 29.43 -47.91
N GLN A 699 3.87 29.99 -47.85
CA GLN A 699 4.06 31.41 -47.56
C GLN A 699 3.48 32.29 -48.69
N GLY A 700 3.64 31.89 -49.95
CA GLY A 700 3.04 32.58 -51.09
C GLY A 700 1.51 32.62 -51.04
N GLU A 701 0.87 31.52 -50.61
CA GLU A 701 -0.58 31.43 -50.41
C GLU A 701 -1.07 32.37 -49.30
N LEU A 702 -0.35 32.43 -48.16
CA LEU A 702 -0.64 33.38 -47.07
C LEU A 702 -0.51 34.83 -47.56
N ASP A 703 0.58 35.15 -48.26
CA ASP A 703 0.83 36.49 -48.79
C ASP A 703 -0.21 36.90 -49.84
N TRP A 704 -0.70 35.96 -50.64
CA TRP A 704 -1.76 36.21 -51.62
C TRP A 704 -3.11 36.44 -50.92
N MET A 705 -3.48 35.58 -49.96
CA MET A 705 -4.72 35.71 -49.18
C MET A 705 -4.80 37.05 -48.45
N ALA A 706 -3.72 37.45 -47.78
CA ALA A 706 -3.63 38.71 -47.04
C ALA A 706 -3.69 39.95 -47.97
N ARG A 707 -3.21 39.84 -49.22
CA ARG A 707 -3.19 40.95 -50.18
C ARG A 707 -4.47 41.11 -50.97
N GLU A 708 -5.04 40.01 -51.44
CA GLU A 708 -6.05 40.00 -52.51
C GLU A 708 -7.46 39.60 -52.04
N VAL A 709 -7.61 38.93 -50.88
CA VAL A 709 -8.89 38.32 -50.46
C VAL A 709 -9.48 38.89 -49.16
N ASP A 710 -8.76 38.86 -48.04
CA ASP A 710 -9.18 39.49 -46.77
C ASP A 710 -7.94 39.82 -45.94
N SER A 711 -7.83 41.06 -45.46
CA SER A 711 -6.73 41.50 -44.60
C SER A 711 -6.72 40.83 -43.21
N ARG A 712 -7.82 40.18 -42.81
CA ARG A 712 -7.91 39.39 -41.56
C ARG A 712 -7.47 37.94 -41.74
N ALA A 713 -7.33 37.46 -42.97
CA ALA A 713 -6.95 36.07 -43.25
C ALA A 713 -5.50 35.83 -42.83
N VAL A 714 -5.33 35.12 -41.72
CA VAL A 714 -4.04 34.73 -41.15
C VAL A 714 -3.95 33.22 -41.07
N TYR A 715 -2.75 32.73 -40.77
CA TYR A 715 -2.57 31.35 -40.39
C TYR A 715 -3.34 31.04 -39.09
N ILE A 716 -4.21 30.01 -39.10
CA ILE A 716 -5.00 29.59 -37.93
C ILE A 716 -4.77 28.12 -37.54
N GLY A 717 -4.06 27.34 -38.35
CA GLY A 717 -3.85 25.92 -38.03
C GLY A 717 -3.30 25.08 -39.18
N GLU A 718 -3.33 23.76 -38.98
CA GLU A 718 -2.91 22.74 -39.92
C GLU A 718 -4.05 21.78 -40.25
N TRP A 719 -3.99 21.17 -41.42
CA TRP A 719 -4.76 19.97 -41.71
C TRP A 719 -3.92 18.90 -42.38
N HIS A 720 -4.24 17.63 -42.13
CA HIS A 720 -3.61 16.50 -42.81
C HIS A 720 -4.48 15.25 -42.80
N SER A 721 -4.04 14.19 -43.47
CA SER A 721 -4.75 12.92 -43.56
C SER A 721 -4.02 11.80 -42.82
N HIS A 722 -4.76 10.90 -42.15
CA HIS A 722 -4.25 9.61 -41.68
C HIS A 722 -4.79 8.46 -42.53
N LEU A 723 -4.02 7.37 -42.64
CA LEU A 723 -4.42 6.15 -43.35
C LEU A 723 -5.29 5.20 -42.51
N GLU A 724 -6.04 5.75 -41.55
CA GLU A 724 -6.96 5.05 -40.66
C GLU A 724 -8.33 5.72 -40.66
N ALA A 725 -9.41 4.94 -40.52
CA ALA A 725 -10.77 5.44 -40.69
C ALA A 725 -11.25 6.38 -39.57
N ASP A 726 -10.73 6.20 -38.35
CA ASP A 726 -11.06 7.02 -37.18
C ASP A 726 -9.77 7.67 -36.64
N PRO A 727 -9.41 8.87 -37.13
CA PRO A 727 -8.11 9.46 -36.85
C PRO A 727 -8.05 10.02 -35.43
N GLU A 728 -6.90 9.86 -34.78
CA GLU A 728 -6.55 10.56 -33.55
C GLU A 728 -5.15 11.19 -33.70
N PRO A 729 -4.86 12.36 -33.09
CA PRO A 729 -3.59 13.04 -33.27
C PRO A 729 -2.45 12.23 -32.64
N SER A 730 -1.37 12.04 -33.38
CA SER A 730 -0.15 11.41 -32.90
C SER A 730 0.65 12.35 -31.98
N SER A 731 1.60 11.80 -31.22
CA SER A 731 2.49 12.60 -30.36
C SER A 731 3.29 13.64 -31.16
N ARG A 732 3.63 13.35 -32.42
CA ARG A 732 4.32 14.29 -33.32
C ARG A 732 3.40 15.44 -33.76
N ASP A 733 2.11 15.17 -33.95
CA ASP A 733 1.14 16.20 -34.28
C ASP A 733 0.99 17.17 -33.10
N ILE A 734 0.85 16.64 -31.89
CA ILE A 734 0.76 17.44 -30.66
C ILE A 734 2.02 18.31 -30.47
N GLU A 735 3.21 17.74 -30.67
CA GLU A 735 4.48 18.47 -30.58
C GLU A 735 4.57 19.60 -31.62
N SER A 736 4.19 19.32 -32.87
CA SER A 736 4.20 20.30 -33.96
C SER A 736 3.25 21.45 -33.68
N MET A 737 2.00 21.14 -33.28
CA MET A 737 0.99 22.15 -32.94
C MET A 737 1.39 22.98 -31.73
N PHE A 738 2.07 22.39 -30.74
CA PHE A 738 2.62 23.13 -29.61
C PHE A 738 3.77 24.06 -30.03
N GLY A 739 4.65 23.60 -30.92
CA GLY A 739 5.70 24.42 -31.52
C GLY A 739 5.12 25.64 -32.22
N ILE A 740 4.02 25.47 -32.96
CA ILE A 740 3.28 26.55 -33.61
C ILE A 740 2.66 27.51 -32.57
N ALA A 741 1.94 26.99 -31.57
CA ALA A 741 1.24 27.80 -30.56
C ALA A 741 2.18 28.67 -29.71
N THR A 742 3.45 28.26 -29.57
CA THR A 742 4.46 28.97 -28.77
C THR A 742 5.40 29.85 -29.59
N ALA A 743 5.39 29.71 -30.91
CA ALA A 743 6.33 30.40 -31.78
C ALA A 743 5.89 31.87 -32.03
N PRO A 744 6.79 32.85 -31.81
CA PRO A 744 6.44 34.28 -31.79
C PRO A 744 6.05 34.84 -33.17
N ASN A 745 6.36 34.11 -34.25
CA ASN A 745 6.04 34.48 -35.63
C ASN A 745 4.65 34.02 -36.09
N TYR A 746 3.93 33.24 -35.28
CA TYR A 746 2.55 32.85 -35.57
C TYR A 746 1.58 33.73 -34.77
N LEU A 747 0.54 34.23 -35.43
CA LEU A 747 -0.47 35.12 -34.83
C LEU A 747 -1.58 34.35 -34.10
N THR A 748 -1.37 33.06 -33.81
CA THR A 748 -2.34 32.19 -33.11
C THR A 748 -1.72 31.54 -31.89
N ARG A 749 -2.40 31.65 -30.75
CA ARG A 749 -2.05 30.99 -29.48
C ARG A 749 -2.84 29.70 -29.25
N CYS A 750 -3.78 29.40 -30.14
CA CYS A 750 -4.62 28.21 -30.10
C CYS A 750 -4.84 27.73 -31.54
N PRO A 751 -3.78 27.26 -32.23
CA PRO A 751 -3.91 26.75 -33.57
C PRO A 751 -4.84 25.53 -33.61
N VAL A 752 -5.51 25.35 -34.74
CA VAL A 752 -6.43 24.25 -34.99
C VAL A 752 -5.72 23.14 -35.78
N LEU A 753 -5.96 21.89 -35.43
CA LEU A 753 -5.50 20.72 -36.17
C LEU A 753 -6.70 19.97 -36.73
N LEU A 754 -6.76 19.78 -38.04
CA LEU A 754 -7.84 19.05 -38.71
C LEU A 754 -7.29 17.76 -39.35
N ILE A 755 -7.82 16.60 -38.98
CA ILE A 755 -7.33 15.30 -39.49
C ILE A 755 -8.44 14.57 -40.25
N ALA A 756 -8.15 14.24 -41.51
CA ALA A 756 -9.00 13.43 -42.38
C ALA A 756 -8.60 11.95 -42.28
N GLY A 757 -9.53 11.10 -41.83
CA GLY A 757 -9.33 9.65 -41.73
C GLY A 757 -9.74 8.94 -43.00
N LEU A 758 -8.81 8.22 -43.63
CA LEU A 758 -9.07 7.44 -44.84
C LEU A 758 -9.39 5.98 -44.48
N ASP A 759 -10.52 5.47 -44.99
CA ASP A 759 -10.85 4.05 -44.87
C ASP A 759 -9.95 3.21 -45.80
N PRO A 760 -9.14 2.28 -45.25
CA PRO A 760 -8.23 1.46 -46.04
C PRO A 760 -8.93 0.60 -47.09
N ALA A 761 -10.19 0.21 -46.86
CA ALA A 761 -10.96 -0.66 -47.74
C ALA A 761 -11.62 0.12 -48.88
N THR A 762 -12.24 1.26 -48.58
CA THR A 762 -12.99 2.04 -49.58
C THR A 762 -12.15 3.13 -50.26
N ARG A 763 -10.99 3.48 -49.69
CA ARG A 763 -10.13 4.61 -50.11
C ARG A 763 -10.87 5.94 -50.14
N LYS A 764 -11.89 6.07 -49.29
CA LYS A 764 -12.67 7.30 -49.09
C LYS A 764 -12.46 7.86 -47.70
N VAL A 765 -12.69 9.15 -47.55
CA VAL A 765 -12.65 9.79 -46.23
C VAL A 765 -13.84 9.30 -45.40
N ALA A 766 -13.56 8.67 -44.26
CA ALA A 766 -14.56 8.12 -43.34
C ALA A 766 -14.91 9.10 -42.22
N ALA A 767 -13.96 9.93 -41.79
CA ALA A 767 -14.16 10.93 -40.74
C ALA A 767 -13.28 12.15 -40.98
N LEU A 768 -13.77 13.32 -40.57
CA LEU A 768 -13.00 14.56 -40.47
C LEU A 768 -13.15 15.11 -39.06
N LYS A 769 -12.08 15.05 -38.27
CA LYS A 769 -12.07 15.48 -36.88
C LYS A 769 -11.16 16.69 -36.72
N THR A 770 -11.44 17.52 -35.73
CA THR A 770 -10.74 18.78 -35.55
C THR A 770 -10.47 19.05 -34.09
N TRP A 771 -9.26 19.50 -33.77
CA TRP A 771 -8.78 19.74 -32.42
C TRP A 771 -8.29 21.17 -32.28
N ALA A 772 -8.60 21.81 -31.16
CA ALA A 772 -7.94 23.06 -30.77
C ALA A 772 -6.72 22.76 -29.91
N CYS A 773 -5.64 23.50 -30.14
CA CYS A 773 -4.32 23.25 -29.56
C CYS A 773 -3.77 24.50 -28.84
N PRO A 774 -4.35 24.94 -27.69
CA PRO A 774 -3.85 26.11 -26.95
C PRO A 774 -2.42 25.99 -26.45
N VAL A 775 -1.81 27.15 -26.16
CA VAL A 775 -0.59 27.25 -25.35
C VAL A 775 -0.80 26.47 -24.05
N GLY A 776 0.00 25.42 -23.84
CA GLY A 776 -0.11 24.51 -22.68
C GLY A 776 -0.06 23.02 -23.02
N GLY A 777 -0.10 22.66 -24.31
CA GLY A 777 0.09 21.29 -24.80
C GLY A 777 -1.15 20.40 -24.72
N ARG A 778 -2.29 20.95 -24.28
CA ARG A 778 -3.59 20.26 -24.31
C ARG A 778 -4.20 20.40 -25.71
N ILE A 779 -4.61 19.27 -26.29
CA ILE A 779 -5.46 19.24 -27.48
C ILE A 779 -6.81 18.66 -27.10
N TYR A 780 -7.89 19.12 -27.72
CA TYR A 780 -9.23 18.56 -27.50
C TYR A 780 -10.06 18.71 -28.76
N LEU A 781 -10.91 17.71 -28.98
CA LEU A 781 -11.83 17.66 -30.11
C LEU A 781 -12.83 18.83 -30.00
N ILE A 782 -13.01 19.55 -31.09
CA ILE A 782 -13.96 20.65 -31.23
C ILE A 782 -14.91 20.35 -32.39
N GLU A 783 -16.12 20.90 -32.32
CA GLU A 783 -17.15 20.64 -33.33
C GLU A 783 -16.85 21.37 -34.64
N ASN A 784 -17.11 20.67 -35.75
CA ASN A 784 -17.10 21.23 -37.08
C ASN A 784 -18.51 21.73 -37.43
N ASP A 785 -18.64 23.04 -37.59
CA ASP A 785 -19.86 23.71 -38.01
C ASP A 785 -19.83 23.96 -39.52
N PHE A 786 -20.71 23.26 -40.25
CA PHE A 786 -20.90 23.40 -41.69
C PHE A 786 -22.09 24.31 -42.04
N SER A 787 -22.72 24.94 -41.03
CA SER A 787 -23.77 25.91 -41.28
C SER A 787 -23.18 27.15 -41.92
N SER A 788 -23.95 27.72 -42.86
CA SER A 788 -23.51 28.68 -43.85
C SER A 788 -22.58 29.76 -43.26
N VAL A 789 -21.30 29.71 -43.63
CA VAL A 789 -20.44 30.91 -43.75
C VAL A 789 -21.02 31.75 -44.91
N ALA A 790 -22.27 32.17 -44.76
CA ALA A 790 -22.97 33.04 -45.68
C ALA A 790 -22.64 34.48 -45.28
N GLU A 791 -22.00 35.17 -46.22
CA GLU A 791 -22.14 36.61 -46.43
C GLU A 791 -21.43 37.59 -45.48
N GLU A 792 -20.76 37.17 -44.39
CA GLU A 792 -19.85 38.06 -43.66
C GLU A 792 -18.43 38.11 -44.28
N GLY A 793 -18.34 38.68 -45.48
CA GLY A 793 -17.27 39.64 -45.78
C GLY A 793 -15.99 39.20 -46.49
N LEU A 794 -15.96 38.11 -47.27
CA LEU A 794 -14.83 37.88 -48.21
C LEU A 794 -14.95 38.81 -49.43
N ARG A 795 -14.22 39.93 -49.43
CA ARG A 795 -14.16 40.88 -50.55
C ARG A 795 -12.84 40.74 -51.29
N VAL A 796 -12.85 40.04 -52.44
CA VAL A 796 -11.74 40.11 -53.39
C VAL A 796 -11.55 41.56 -53.82
N ARG A 797 -10.32 42.08 -53.75
CA ARG A 797 -10.02 43.44 -54.21
C ARG A 797 -10.09 43.49 -55.75
N ASP A 798 -11.09 44.17 -56.31
CA ASP A 798 -11.21 44.39 -57.76
C ASP A 798 -9.95 45.08 -58.32
N ARG A 799 -9.30 44.47 -59.33
CA ARG A 799 -8.26 45.12 -60.13
C ARG A 799 -8.69 45.24 -61.60
N GLY A 800 -8.72 46.48 -62.09
CA GLY A 800 -8.71 46.77 -63.52
C GLY A 800 -7.37 46.41 -64.17
N VAL A 801 -7.44 45.55 -65.18
CA VAL A 801 -6.67 45.40 -66.44
C VAL A 801 -5.18 45.85 -66.52
N GLU A 802 -4.35 44.88 -66.94
CA GLU A 802 -3.06 44.90 -67.69
C GLU A 802 -1.71 45.25 -67.01
N SER A 803 -0.80 44.24 -66.96
CA SER A 803 0.57 44.23 -67.56
C SER A 803 1.35 42.95 -67.16
N PRO A 804 2.28 42.40 -68.00
CA PRO A 804 2.79 41.03 -67.86
C PRO A 804 3.85 40.85 -66.77
N LEU A 805 3.90 39.63 -66.22
CA LEU A 805 4.88 39.13 -65.26
C LEU A 805 6.34 39.37 -65.71
N PRO A 806 7.26 39.80 -64.82
CA PRO A 806 8.67 39.87 -65.14
C PRO A 806 9.34 38.50 -65.03
N ASP A 807 10.11 38.18 -66.06
CA ASP A 807 10.87 36.94 -66.27
C ASP A 807 12.05 36.85 -65.26
N LEU A 808 11.97 35.91 -64.31
CA LEU A 808 13.01 35.68 -63.30
C LEU A 808 13.93 34.52 -63.72
N LYS A 809 15.11 34.87 -64.23
CA LYS A 809 16.23 33.92 -64.41
C LYS A 809 16.84 33.52 -63.06
N PRO A 810 17.29 32.26 -62.89
CA PRO A 810 17.85 31.78 -61.63
C PRO A 810 19.26 32.35 -61.39
N ARG A 811 19.49 32.95 -60.21
CA ARG A 811 20.83 33.30 -59.72
C ARG A 811 21.43 32.12 -58.96
N ARG A 812 22.69 31.83 -59.30
CA ARG A 812 23.55 30.76 -58.78
C ARG A 812 23.71 30.80 -57.26
N SER A 813 23.81 29.61 -56.69
CA SER A 813 24.27 29.33 -55.34
C SER A 813 25.70 29.84 -55.10
N THR A 814 25.93 30.43 -53.94
CA THR A 814 27.24 30.51 -53.30
C THR A 814 27.10 29.95 -51.90
N SER A 815 27.83 28.86 -51.67
CA SER A 815 28.18 28.29 -50.38
C SER A 815 28.90 29.33 -49.51
N ASP A 816 28.51 29.43 -48.24
CA ASP A 816 29.36 29.19 -47.07
C ASP A 816 28.49 29.07 -45.81
#